data_AF-A0A2V8S6S6-F1
#
_entry.id   AF-A0A2V8S6S6-F1
#
_cell.length_a   1.000
_cell.length_b   1.000
_cell.length_c   1.000
_cell.angle_alpha   90.00
_cell.angle_beta   90.00
_cell.angle_gamma   90.00
#
_symmetry.space_group_name_H-M   'P 1'
#
loop_
_entity.id
_entity.type
_entity.pdbx_description
1 polymer ?
#
loop_
_entity_poly.entity_id
_entity_poly.type
_entity_poly.pdbx_seq_one_letter_code
_entity_poly.pdbx_strand_id
1 'polypeptide(L)'
;MKALFPAVAWACVVAAAPAAAQTSPFLPDPLYRDLVNEISGDRAYEHDRVLTRYHRTGGSRDFFAAAEYIRGAAVEAGLEDVKLVRQAWNEQGWSCRVGEAWLLAPQEVKLAAYGDVAMSIADHSRTTHVAADLVDVGAGTNDADYEGRDVKGKVVLATGPVAAVHREAVWKRAALGVLSAMTARPEAFDAPDQVAWGRLPYEARGVDGVKDGTPSTFAVMISPRRGRWLQRQMQSAGGPFRVKVHIESEYLARPEQAMVEAWIHGSEIHDQQIVLTAHIQETTSANDDGSGCVNMLEIGRTLSRLIKEGRIPRPRRDIRFWWVNELSSQPRYFRENPQEPAKMLVDLNQDMVGARQSWGGRVQYASRLPWSLPHALDDVMESVLAMVRDGNTAYLTTRGTKLPVPFTREIVAVNGSREPFHAAMVPYYDSTDHHAFTPARIGVPGTSLTNWPDEFIHATSDDLENVDATQLERNAVVVAAVALYFGHLGEDGAPALAAYVASRAASRVAADAATGVAHLAQAAPPAREAAYAAARNLVTQSYRKEAGALASIRRLSPAGRAPSLVGEALARLDAGHARDLDALASAYRAIAGRAPAEPSLSADEQALAASVYAPVADLGAWQDSMEKVKPVDGFHPMMRFEVYNFADGRRTGLEVYQSVAAEALSAGAWYYGEVKPADVRETLERAVQAGAYTARATR
;
A
#
# COMPACT_ATOMS: atom_id res chain seq x y z
N MET A 1 -56.65 -53.04 38.23
CA MET A 1 -56.06 -52.94 36.87
C MET A 1 -56.13 -51.49 36.42
N LYS A 2 -55.02 -50.75 36.51
CA LYS A 2 -54.89 -49.38 35.98
C LYS A 2 -53.83 -49.43 34.88
N ALA A 3 -54.22 -49.04 33.68
CA ALA A 3 -53.39 -49.07 32.49
C ALA A 3 -52.36 -47.92 32.52
N LEU A 4 -51.09 -48.25 32.24
CA LEU A 4 -49.98 -47.32 32.06
C LEU A 4 -50.04 -46.69 30.66
N PHE A 5 -49.92 -45.35 30.61
CA PHE A 5 -49.56 -44.59 29.42
C PHE A 5 -48.04 -44.68 29.17
N PRO A 6 -47.56 -44.86 27.91
CA PRO A 6 -46.16 -44.60 27.60
C PRO A 6 -46.00 -43.13 27.17
N ALA A 7 -45.08 -42.44 27.83
CA ALA A 7 -44.61 -41.12 27.43
C ALA A 7 -43.75 -41.25 26.17
N VAL A 8 -44.17 -40.60 25.08
CA VAL A 8 -43.36 -40.46 23.86
C VAL A 8 -42.44 -39.26 24.05
N ALA A 9 -41.17 -39.53 24.31
CA ALA A 9 -40.12 -38.50 24.30
C ALA A 9 -39.78 -38.15 22.84
N TRP A 10 -40.13 -36.94 22.41
CA TRP A 10 -39.60 -36.37 21.18
C TRP A 10 -38.14 -35.99 21.40
N ALA A 11 -37.22 -36.82 20.94
CA ALA A 11 -35.82 -36.46 20.84
C ALA A 11 -35.66 -35.50 19.64
N CYS A 12 -35.56 -34.20 19.93
CA CYS A 12 -35.06 -33.23 18.96
C CYS A 12 -33.60 -33.57 18.67
N VAL A 13 -33.36 -34.28 17.56
CA VAL A 13 -32.02 -34.43 16.98
C VAL A 13 -31.65 -33.07 16.40
N VAL A 14 -30.98 -32.25 17.22
CA VAL A 14 -30.23 -31.10 16.71
C VAL A 14 -29.07 -31.68 15.93
N ALA A 15 -29.21 -31.74 14.60
CA ALA A 15 -28.08 -32.00 13.73
C ALA A 15 -27.08 -30.86 13.93
N ALA A 16 -26.02 -31.11 14.70
CA ALA A 16 -24.87 -30.22 14.73
C ALA A 16 -24.29 -30.20 13.31
N ALA A 17 -24.58 -29.13 12.56
CA ALA A 17 -23.87 -28.87 11.32
C ALA A 17 -22.39 -28.82 11.67
N PRO A 18 -21.53 -29.66 11.08
CA PRO A 18 -20.09 -29.56 11.32
C PRO A 18 -19.67 -28.15 10.93
N ALA A 19 -19.13 -27.40 11.89
CA ALA A 19 -18.48 -26.13 11.57
C ALA A 19 -17.37 -26.45 10.57
N ALA A 20 -17.56 -26.08 9.31
CA ALA A 20 -16.50 -26.19 8.33
C ALA A 20 -15.42 -25.17 8.75
N ALA A 21 -14.28 -25.69 9.23
CA ALA A 21 -13.03 -24.94 9.23
C ALA A 21 -12.84 -24.42 7.79
N GLN A 22 -12.50 -23.14 7.60
CA GLN A 22 -12.55 -22.42 6.30
C GLN A 22 -13.91 -21.76 5.97
N THR A 23 -14.52 -21.08 6.95
CA THR A 23 -15.66 -20.18 6.73
C THR A 23 -15.39 -18.82 7.36
N SER A 24 -16.03 -17.77 6.81
CA SER A 24 -16.06 -16.44 7.41
C SER A 24 -17.51 -16.09 7.77
N PRO A 25 -17.78 -15.52 8.96
CA PRO A 25 -19.11 -15.01 9.29
C PRO A 25 -19.51 -13.79 8.43
N PHE A 26 -18.57 -13.23 7.67
CA PHE A 26 -18.77 -12.04 6.84
C PHE A 26 -18.95 -12.37 5.36
N LEU A 27 -18.77 -13.63 4.98
CA LEU A 27 -19.02 -14.11 3.62
C LEU A 27 -19.82 -15.44 3.66
N PRO A 28 -21.15 -15.37 3.78
CA PRO A 28 -22.01 -16.54 3.81
C PRO A 28 -21.92 -17.38 2.54
N ASP A 29 -22.06 -18.69 2.66
CA ASP A 29 -21.93 -19.67 1.57
C ASP A 29 -22.74 -19.36 0.29
N PRO A 30 -24.01 -18.90 0.36
CA PRO A 30 -24.74 -18.52 -0.85
C PRO A 30 -24.06 -17.36 -1.60
N LEU A 31 -23.69 -16.30 -0.87
CA LEU A 31 -23.00 -15.14 -1.46
C LEU A 31 -21.61 -15.53 -1.99
N TYR A 32 -20.87 -16.35 -1.24
CA TYR A 32 -19.59 -16.91 -1.71
C TYR A 32 -19.75 -17.61 -3.07
N ARG A 33 -20.77 -18.46 -3.23
CA ARG A 33 -21.04 -19.16 -4.49
C ARG A 33 -21.47 -18.21 -5.60
N ASP A 34 -22.26 -17.19 -5.29
CA ASP A 34 -22.64 -16.19 -6.29
C ASP A 34 -21.43 -15.42 -6.81
N LEU A 35 -20.52 -15.02 -5.92
CA LEU A 35 -19.28 -14.33 -6.28
C LEU A 35 -18.34 -15.23 -7.08
N VAL A 36 -17.98 -16.42 -6.56
CA VAL A 36 -17.01 -17.32 -7.23
C VAL A 36 -17.49 -17.82 -8.59
N ASN A 37 -18.81 -17.99 -8.78
CA ASN A 37 -19.33 -18.43 -10.08
C ASN A 37 -19.47 -17.29 -11.11
N GLU A 38 -19.35 -16.03 -10.69
CA GLU A 38 -19.54 -14.88 -11.59
C GLU A 38 -18.24 -14.10 -11.82
N ILE A 39 -17.43 -13.90 -10.79
CA ILE A 39 -16.11 -13.27 -10.92
C ILE A 39 -15.22 -14.15 -11.80
N SER A 40 -14.53 -13.54 -12.75
CA SER A 40 -13.65 -14.21 -13.69
C SER A 40 -12.29 -13.54 -13.78
N GLY A 41 -11.26 -14.25 -13.31
CA GLY A 41 -9.88 -13.82 -13.47
C GLY A 41 -9.43 -13.74 -14.92
N ASP A 42 -9.94 -14.62 -15.79
CA ASP A 42 -9.64 -14.60 -17.23
C ASP A 42 -10.11 -13.30 -17.90
N ARG A 43 -11.27 -12.77 -17.51
CA ARG A 43 -11.78 -11.50 -18.05
C ARG A 43 -10.97 -10.32 -17.58
N ALA A 44 -10.61 -10.29 -16.30
CA ALA A 44 -9.73 -9.27 -15.74
C ALA A 44 -8.37 -9.27 -16.48
N TYR A 45 -7.78 -10.45 -16.71
CA TYR A 45 -6.53 -10.61 -17.44
C TYR A 45 -6.57 -10.03 -18.87
N GLU A 46 -7.69 -10.16 -19.59
CA GLU A 46 -7.81 -9.59 -20.94
C GLU A 46 -7.93 -8.06 -20.92
N HIS A 47 -8.50 -7.46 -19.87
CA HIS A 47 -8.41 -6.01 -19.70
C HIS A 47 -6.97 -5.58 -19.43
N ASP A 48 -6.19 -6.37 -18.68
CA ASP A 48 -4.80 -6.07 -18.33
C ASP A 48 -3.94 -6.06 -19.60
N ARG A 49 -4.17 -7.03 -20.49
CA ARG A 49 -3.55 -7.08 -21.82
C ARG A 49 -3.75 -5.82 -22.65
N VAL A 50 -4.84 -5.09 -22.43
CA VAL A 50 -5.06 -3.80 -23.09
C VAL A 50 -4.28 -2.70 -22.39
N LEU A 51 -4.25 -2.68 -21.05
CA LEU A 51 -3.56 -1.66 -20.27
C LEU A 51 -2.04 -1.70 -20.44
N THR A 52 -1.43 -2.88 -20.65
CA THR A 52 0.02 -3.01 -20.91
C THR A 52 0.49 -2.41 -22.24
N ARG A 53 -0.43 -1.93 -23.08
CA ARG A 53 -0.08 -1.20 -24.32
C ARG A 53 0.23 0.28 -24.10
N TYR A 54 -0.05 0.81 -22.90
CA TYR A 54 0.09 2.22 -22.58
C TYR A 54 1.28 2.43 -21.63
N HIS A 55 2.19 3.35 -21.96
CA HIS A 55 3.19 3.85 -21.01
C HIS A 55 2.55 4.97 -20.17
N ARG A 56 1.66 4.56 -19.27
CA ARG A 56 0.63 5.37 -18.61
C ARG A 56 1.16 6.20 -17.44
N THR A 57 2.28 6.90 -17.62
CA THR A 57 2.86 7.78 -16.58
C THR A 57 1.96 8.98 -16.31
N GLY A 58 1.94 9.49 -15.07
CA GLY A 58 0.97 10.50 -14.63
C GLY A 58 0.86 11.70 -15.59
N GLY A 59 -0.38 12.04 -15.99
CA GLY A 59 -0.65 13.15 -16.90
C GLY A 59 -0.11 12.98 -18.33
N SER A 60 0.44 11.81 -18.70
CA SER A 60 0.86 11.53 -20.08
C SER A 60 -0.33 11.33 -21.03
N ARG A 61 -0.07 11.41 -22.34
CA ARG A 61 -1.04 11.04 -23.38
C ARG A 61 -1.60 9.63 -23.16
N ASP A 62 -0.71 8.69 -22.84
CA ASP A 62 -1.05 7.27 -22.68
C ASP A 62 -1.79 7.02 -21.36
N PHE A 63 -1.53 7.79 -20.31
CA PHE A 63 -2.34 7.81 -19.09
C PHE A 63 -3.78 8.24 -19.36
N PHE A 64 -3.98 9.34 -20.11
CA PHE A 64 -5.32 9.77 -20.48
C PHE A 64 -6.03 8.76 -21.39
N ALA A 65 -5.30 8.07 -22.28
CA ALA A 65 -5.86 6.99 -23.10
C ALA A 65 -6.28 5.78 -22.24
N ALA A 66 -5.44 5.37 -21.28
CA ALA A 66 -5.77 4.32 -20.33
C ALA A 66 -6.98 4.69 -19.46
N ALA A 67 -7.05 5.94 -18.97
CA ALA A 67 -8.19 6.43 -18.20
C ALA A 67 -9.49 6.42 -19.01
N GLU A 68 -9.46 6.82 -20.29
CA GLU A 68 -10.65 6.73 -21.16
C GLU A 68 -11.04 5.28 -21.46
N TYR A 69 -10.07 4.38 -21.62
CA TYR A 69 -10.35 2.94 -21.75
C TYR A 69 -11.04 2.39 -20.49
N ILE A 70 -10.49 2.66 -19.30
CA ILE A 70 -11.09 2.26 -18.02
C ILE A 70 -12.49 2.86 -17.87
N ARG A 71 -12.68 4.13 -18.22
CA ARG A 71 -14.01 4.77 -18.21
C ARG A 71 -15.00 4.04 -19.11
N GLY A 72 -14.60 3.67 -20.33
CA GLY A 72 -15.42 2.88 -21.25
C GLY A 72 -15.76 1.50 -20.67
N ALA A 73 -14.75 0.78 -20.18
CA ALA A 73 -14.91 -0.55 -19.59
C ALA A 73 -15.81 -0.52 -18.33
N ALA A 74 -15.72 0.52 -17.51
CA ALA A 74 -16.58 0.72 -16.35
C ALA A 74 -18.06 0.91 -16.73
N VAL A 75 -18.33 1.65 -17.81
CA VAL A 75 -19.71 1.78 -18.36
C VAL A 75 -20.21 0.42 -18.88
N GLU A 76 -19.37 -0.31 -19.62
CA GLU A 76 -19.71 -1.64 -20.14
C GLU A 76 -19.92 -2.68 -19.02
N ALA A 77 -19.20 -2.54 -17.90
CA ALA A 77 -19.40 -3.32 -16.70
C ALA A 77 -20.76 -3.05 -16.03
N GLY A 78 -21.45 -1.97 -16.41
CA GLY A 78 -22.75 -1.59 -15.85
C GLY A 78 -22.67 -0.70 -14.61
N LEU A 79 -21.50 -0.09 -14.35
CA LEU A 79 -21.34 0.90 -13.30
C LEU A 79 -22.07 2.21 -13.64
N GLU A 80 -22.50 2.89 -12.59
CA GLU A 80 -23.31 4.10 -12.61
C GLU A 80 -22.41 5.36 -12.50
N ASP A 81 -22.89 6.50 -13.00
CA ASP A 81 -22.24 7.82 -12.90
C ASP A 81 -20.73 7.85 -13.23
N VAL A 82 -20.34 7.08 -14.25
CA VAL A 82 -18.93 6.96 -14.65
C VAL A 82 -18.42 8.28 -15.25
N LYS A 83 -17.40 8.87 -14.63
CA LYS A 83 -16.84 10.17 -15.02
C LYS A 83 -15.31 10.19 -14.99
N LEU A 84 -14.72 10.96 -15.92
CA LEU A 84 -13.33 11.36 -15.84
C LEU A 84 -13.24 12.69 -15.07
N VAL A 85 -12.65 12.66 -13.88
CA VAL A 85 -12.41 13.85 -13.05
C VAL A 85 -11.03 14.40 -13.38
N ARG A 86 -10.99 15.47 -14.18
CA ARG A 86 -9.75 16.20 -14.47
C ARG A 86 -9.38 17.11 -13.31
N GLN A 87 -8.11 17.13 -12.95
CA GLN A 87 -7.59 17.86 -11.81
C GLN A 87 -6.36 18.66 -12.19
N ALA A 88 -6.19 19.84 -11.59
CA ALA A 88 -4.93 20.57 -11.74
C ALA A 88 -3.80 19.81 -11.02
N TRP A 89 -2.63 19.77 -11.64
CA TRP A 89 -1.49 19.01 -11.15
C TRP A 89 -0.25 19.88 -11.04
N ASN A 90 0.56 19.65 -10.01
CA ASN A 90 1.78 20.43 -9.76
C ASN A 90 3.01 19.84 -10.48
N GLU A 91 2.88 18.63 -11.04
CA GLU A 91 3.90 18.01 -11.89
C GLU A 91 3.56 18.14 -13.37
N GLN A 92 4.44 17.62 -14.22
CA GLN A 92 4.36 17.78 -15.67
C GLN A 92 4.06 16.45 -16.34
N GLY A 93 2.92 16.35 -17.02
CA GLY A 93 2.64 15.21 -17.88
C GLY A 93 3.65 15.15 -19.03
N TRP A 94 4.31 14.00 -19.21
CA TRP A 94 5.33 13.79 -20.23
C TRP A 94 4.96 12.64 -21.15
N SER A 95 5.26 12.74 -22.43
CA SER A 95 5.05 11.66 -23.39
C SER A 95 6.17 11.60 -24.41
N CYS A 96 6.63 10.39 -24.71
CA CYS A 96 7.52 10.14 -25.83
C CYS A 96 6.70 9.74 -27.06
N ARG A 97 7.13 10.22 -28.23
CA ARG A 97 6.58 9.80 -29.53
C ARG A 97 7.55 8.87 -30.24
N VAL A 98 8.83 9.25 -30.25
CA VAL A 98 9.92 8.48 -30.85
C VAL A 98 11.14 8.66 -29.95
N GLY A 99 11.87 7.58 -29.72
CA GLY A 99 13.14 7.64 -29.01
C GLY A 99 14.03 6.51 -29.49
N GLU A 100 15.24 6.83 -29.93
CA GLU A 100 16.23 5.86 -30.40
C GLU A 100 17.63 6.24 -29.95
N ALA A 101 18.41 5.22 -29.63
CA ALA A 101 19.84 5.34 -29.40
C ALA A 101 20.61 4.30 -30.22
N TRP A 102 21.68 4.74 -30.86
CA TRP A 102 22.54 3.93 -31.70
C TRP A 102 23.99 4.16 -31.29
N LEU A 103 24.77 3.08 -31.18
CA LEU A 103 26.22 3.16 -31.26
C LEU A 103 26.59 3.33 -32.73
N LEU A 104 27.41 4.32 -33.08
CA LEU A 104 27.89 4.59 -34.44
C LEU A 104 29.31 4.06 -34.67
N ALA A 105 30.14 4.08 -33.63
CA ALA A 105 31.52 3.63 -33.65
C ALA A 105 31.83 2.88 -32.33
N PRO A 106 32.64 1.81 -32.35
CA PRO A 106 33.43 1.30 -33.49
C PRO A 106 32.61 0.48 -34.51
N GLN A 107 31.42 0.02 -34.14
CA GLN A 107 30.47 -0.66 -35.01
C GLN A 107 29.09 -0.06 -34.81
N GLU A 108 28.34 0.07 -35.91
CA GLU A 108 26.96 0.51 -35.84
C GLU A 108 26.08 -0.55 -35.19
N VAL A 109 25.44 -0.21 -34.06
CA VAL A 109 24.51 -1.12 -33.35
C VAL A 109 23.40 -0.33 -32.69
N LYS A 110 22.15 -0.75 -32.87
CA LYS A 110 20.99 -0.23 -32.11
C LYS A 110 21.17 -0.54 -30.62
N LEU A 111 21.01 0.46 -29.76
CA LEU A 111 21.14 0.32 -28.31
C LEU A 111 19.79 0.23 -27.64
N ALA A 112 18.85 1.09 -28.03
CA ALA A 112 17.51 1.17 -27.43
C ALA A 112 16.52 1.84 -28.39
N ALA A 113 15.24 1.51 -28.27
CA ALA A 113 14.18 2.28 -28.91
C ALA A 113 12.87 2.23 -28.12
N TYR A 114 12.21 3.38 -28.03
CA TYR A 114 10.93 3.57 -27.35
C TYR A 114 9.82 2.70 -27.94
N GLY A 115 9.78 2.57 -29.27
CA GLY A 115 8.77 1.76 -29.97
C GLY A 115 8.95 0.24 -29.79
N ASP A 116 10.14 -0.21 -29.39
CA ASP A 116 10.37 -1.62 -29.05
C ASP A 116 10.03 -1.85 -27.57
N VAL A 117 10.48 -0.94 -26.71
CA VAL A 117 10.32 -0.96 -25.25
C VAL A 117 10.19 0.48 -24.75
N ALA A 118 9.03 0.86 -24.24
CA ALA A 118 8.75 2.23 -23.81
C ALA A 118 9.74 2.73 -22.73
N MET A 119 10.11 1.85 -21.80
CA MET A 119 11.06 2.15 -20.73
C MET A 119 12.50 2.42 -21.21
N SER A 120 12.80 2.21 -22.51
CA SER A 120 14.09 2.55 -23.12
C SER A 120 14.45 4.03 -23.04
N ILE A 121 13.47 4.90 -22.81
CA ILE A 121 13.67 6.35 -22.67
C ILE A 121 13.18 6.73 -21.28
N ALA A 122 14.05 7.35 -20.48
CA ALA A 122 13.66 7.81 -19.16
C ALA A 122 12.59 8.90 -19.28
N ASP A 123 11.61 8.86 -18.39
CA ASP A 123 10.61 9.91 -18.28
C ASP A 123 11.27 11.27 -18.10
N HIS A 124 10.61 12.31 -18.63
CA HIS A 124 11.12 13.68 -18.72
C HIS A 124 12.32 13.89 -19.66
N SER A 125 12.78 12.86 -20.39
CA SER A 125 13.76 13.07 -21.47
C SER A 125 13.18 13.99 -22.55
N ARG A 126 13.86 15.10 -22.82
CA ARG A 126 13.43 16.13 -23.77
C ARG A 126 13.83 15.78 -25.20
N THR A 127 13.11 16.36 -26.16
CA THR A 127 13.47 16.30 -27.59
C THR A 127 14.95 16.63 -27.78
N THR A 128 15.66 15.75 -28.47
CA THR A 128 17.09 15.88 -28.73
C THR A 128 17.50 15.18 -30.01
N HIS A 129 18.49 15.73 -30.70
CA HIS A 129 19.08 15.16 -31.91
C HIS A 129 20.59 15.35 -31.85
N VAL A 130 21.29 14.39 -31.26
CA VAL A 130 22.74 14.51 -30.99
C VAL A 130 23.50 13.31 -31.50
N ALA A 131 24.74 13.54 -31.93
CA ALA A 131 25.73 12.50 -32.19
C ALA A 131 27.05 12.89 -31.53
N ALA A 132 27.40 12.24 -30.43
CA ALA A 132 28.51 12.65 -29.56
C ALA A 132 29.30 11.44 -29.05
N ASP A 133 30.51 11.69 -28.55
CA ASP A 133 31.32 10.65 -27.94
C ASP A 133 30.63 10.09 -26.69
N LEU A 134 30.89 8.81 -26.42
CA LEU A 134 30.42 8.10 -25.23
C LEU A 134 31.59 7.93 -24.25
N VAL A 135 31.35 8.29 -22.99
CA VAL A 135 32.33 8.15 -21.90
C VAL A 135 31.71 7.31 -20.79
N ASP A 136 32.33 6.19 -20.46
CA ASP A 136 31.96 5.42 -19.26
C ASP A 136 32.35 6.24 -18.04
N VAL A 137 31.48 6.33 -17.03
CA VAL A 137 31.70 7.01 -15.74
C VAL A 137 31.46 6.08 -14.55
N GLY A 138 31.33 4.76 -14.76
CA GLY A 138 31.03 3.83 -13.68
C GLY A 138 29.65 4.11 -13.06
N ALA A 139 29.61 4.32 -11.74
CA ALA A 139 28.37 4.68 -11.06
C ALA A 139 27.88 6.09 -11.47
N GLY A 140 28.79 7.04 -11.63
CA GLY A 140 28.50 8.41 -12.05
C GLY A 140 27.75 9.25 -11.01
N THR A 141 27.81 8.91 -9.72
CA THR A 141 26.99 9.53 -8.67
C THR A 141 27.72 10.52 -7.78
N ASN A 142 29.05 10.63 -7.92
CA ASN A 142 29.90 11.49 -7.11
C ASN A 142 31.11 11.98 -7.90
N ASP A 143 31.88 12.92 -7.34
CA ASP A 143 33.01 13.56 -8.04
C ASP A 143 34.11 12.58 -8.47
N ALA A 144 34.39 11.54 -7.66
CA ALA A 144 35.44 10.57 -7.93
C ALA A 144 35.18 9.76 -9.21
N ASP A 145 33.90 9.52 -9.55
CA ASP A 145 33.50 8.83 -10.78
C ASP A 145 33.91 9.59 -12.06
N TYR A 146 34.16 10.90 -11.96
CA TYR A 146 34.51 11.78 -13.08
C TYR A 146 35.99 12.20 -13.09
N GLU A 147 36.79 11.79 -12.11
CA GLU A 147 38.21 12.14 -12.06
C GLU A 147 38.96 11.64 -13.30
N GLY A 148 39.65 12.55 -13.98
CA GLY A 148 40.39 12.24 -15.22
C GLY A 148 39.51 11.97 -16.44
N ARG A 149 38.18 12.14 -16.36
CA ARG A 149 37.23 11.91 -17.46
C ARG A 149 36.67 13.24 -17.98
N ASP A 150 36.94 13.57 -19.25
CA ASP A 150 36.29 14.70 -19.92
C ASP A 150 34.92 14.28 -20.42
N VAL A 151 33.85 14.82 -19.81
CA VAL A 151 32.44 14.50 -20.14
C VAL A 151 31.70 15.66 -20.80
N LYS A 152 32.33 16.83 -20.89
CA LYS A 152 31.66 18.04 -21.40
C LYS A 152 31.30 17.87 -22.88
N GLY A 153 30.04 18.08 -23.22
CA GLY A 153 29.55 17.91 -24.60
C GLY A 153 29.51 16.45 -25.09
N LYS A 154 29.59 15.47 -24.18
CA LYS A 154 29.56 14.03 -24.48
C LYS A 154 28.36 13.35 -23.84
N VAL A 155 28.07 12.12 -24.22
CA VAL A 155 27.10 11.27 -23.53
C VAL A 155 27.84 10.40 -22.53
N VAL A 156 27.29 10.21 -21.32
CA VAL A 156 27.90 9.34 -20.31
C VAL A 156 27.20 7.98 -20.25
N LEU A 157 27.96 6.89 -20.14
CA LEU A 157 27.46 5.57 -19.77
C LEU A 157 27.62 5.38 -18.26
N ALA A 158 26.53 5.07 -17.55
CA ALA A 158 26.56 4.95 -16.10
C ALA A 158 25.63 3.85 -15.57
N THR A 159 25.94 3.31 -14.39
CA THR A 159 25.15 2.28 -13.70
C THR A 159 24.41 2.78 -12.46
N GLY A 160 24.71 4.00 -11.98
CA GLY A 160 24.04 4.58 -10.83
C GLY A 160 22.62 5.09 -11.13
N PRO A 161 21.86 5.49 -10.10
CA PRO A 161 20.51 6.02 -10.26
C PRO A 161 20.48 7.20 -11.25
N VAL A 162 19.65 7.08 -12.29
CA VAL A 162 19.71 7.97 -13.47
C VAL A 162 19.55 9.45 -13.12
N ALA A 163 18.69 9.80 -12.15
CA ALA A 163 18.52 11.16 -11.68
C ALA A 163 19.79 11.73 -11.00
N ALA A 164 20.49 10.91 -10.22
CA ALA A 164 21.74 11.31 -9.58
C ALA A 164 22.86 11.46 -10.61
N VAL A 165 22.96 10.54 -11.56
CA VAL A 165 23.91 10.63 -12.68
C VAL A 165 23.65 11.88 -13.52
N HIS A 166 22.39 12.17 -13.82
CA HIS A 166 22.01 13.37 -14.57
C HIS A 166 22.47 14.64 -13.84
N ARG A 167 22.22 14.75 -12.54
CA ARG A 167 22.70 15.88 -11.72
C ARG A 167 24.21 16.06 -11.81
N GLU A 168 24.98 14.97 -11.70
CA GLU A 168 26.45 15.03 -11.67
C GLU A 168 27.08 15.22 -13.05
N ALA A 169 26.63 14.49 -14.06
CA ALA A 169 27.18 14.54 -15.41
C ALA A 169 26.67 15.74 -16.21
N VAL A 170 25.35 15.93 -16.24
CA VAL A 170 24.71 16.89 -17.15
C VAL A 170 24.75 18.28 -16.54
N TRP A 171 24.15 18.47 -15.37
CA TRP A 171 24.03 19.82 -14.82
C TRP A 171 25.35 20.39 -14.31
N LYS A 172 26.13 19.62 -13.54
CA LYS A 172 27.40 20.10 -12.98
C LYS A 172 28.56 20.10 -13.98
N ARG A 173 28.58 19.15 -14.92
CA ARG A 173 29.74 18.89 -15.80
C ARG A 173 29.46 19.07 -17.29
N ALA A 174 28.24 19.52 -17.64
CA ALA A 174 27.84 19.83 -19.00
C ALA A 174 27.97 18.66 -20.00
N ALA A 175 27.78 17.42 -19.54
CA ALA A 175 27.46 16.31 -20.44
C ALA A 175 26.12 16.56 -21.16
N LEU A 176 25.95 15.99 -22.35
CA LEU A 176 24.73 16.17 -23.15
C LEU A 176 23.55 15.34 -22.61
N GLY A 177 23.82 14.15 -22.09
CA GLY A 177 22.80 13.23 -21.58
C GLY A 177 23.41 11.92 -21.09
N VAL A 178 22.54 11.00 -20.69
CA VAL A 178 22.93 9.75 -20.03
C VAL A 178 22.47 8.55 -20.85
N LEU A 179 23.35 7.56 -21.02
CA LEU A 179 23.02 6.19 -21.37
C LEU A 179 23.10 5.37 -20.08
N SER A 180 21.96 5.07 -19.46
CA SER A 180 21.88 4.45 -18.15
C SER A 180 21.70 2.95 -18.27
N ALA A 181 22.55 2.21 -17.57
CA ALA A 181 22.43 0.78 -17.32
C ALA A 181 22.05 0.52 -15.85
N MET A 182 21.31 1.45 -15.23
CA MET A 182 20.82 1.26 -13.87
C MET A 182 19.87 0.06 -13.81
N THR A 183 19.77 -0.54 -12.62
CA THR A 183 18.88 -1.67 -12.37
C THR A 183 17.86 -1.30 -11.29
N ALA A 184 16.66 -1.88 -11.38
CA ALA A 184 15.65 -1.84 -10.32
C ALA A 184 15.93 -2.90 -9.24
N ARG A 185 16.95 -3.75 -9.44
CA ARG A 185 17.32 -4.83 -8.52
C ARG A 185 18.41 -4.38 -7.56
N PRO A 186 18.48 -4.96 -6.35
CA PRO A 186 19.64 -4.79 -5.48
C PRO A 186 20.95 -5.15 -6.19
N GLU A 187 20.92 -6.23 -6.98
CA GLU A 187 22.05 -6.71 -7.74
C GLU A 187 21.70 -6.90 -9.22
N ALA A 188 22.45 -6.25 -10.10
CA ALA A 188 22.18 -6.27 -11.54
C ALA A 188 22.37 -7.66 -12.21
N PHE A 189 22.98 -8.63 -11.51
CA PHE A 189 23.12 -9.99 -12.03
C PHE A 189 21.85 -10.83 -11.87
N ASP A 190 20.95 -10.46 -10.96
CA ASP A 190 19.67 -11.17 -10.74
C ASP A 190 18.71 -10.97 -11.92
N ALA A 191 18.74 -9.78 -12.52
CA ALA A 191 17.95 -9.46 -13.71
C ALA A 191 18.77 -8.67 -14.75
N PRO A 192 19.72 -9.33 -15.42
CA PRO A 192 20.68 -8.65 -16.28
C PRO A 192 20.05 -8.10 -17.57
N ASP A 193 18.86 -8.58 -17.95
CA ASP A 193 18.16 -8.19 -19.18
C ASP A 193 17.00 -7.24 -18.95
N GLN A 194 16.59 -7.01 -17.69
CA GLN A 194 15.58 -6.02 -17.34
C GLN A 194 16.08 -4.60 -17.67
N VAL A 195 15.25 -3.80 -18.34
CA VAL A 195 15.44 -2.35 -18.42
C VAL A 195 14.63 -1.71 -17.31
N ALA A 196 15.29 -0.95 -16.44
CA ALA A 196 14.64 -0.29 -15.32
C ALA A 196 13.87 0.95 -15.78
N TRP A 197 12.75 1.25 -15.11
CA TRP A 197 12.06 2.52 -15.26
C TRP A 197 12.96 3.66 -14.77
N GLY A 198 13.36 4.55 -15.68
CA GLY A 198 14.09 5.76 -15.35
C GLY A 198 13.19 6.99 -15.39
N ARG A 199 13.37 7.90 -14.42
CA ARG A 199 12.77 9.24 -14.46
C ARG A 199 13.85 10.29 -14.20
N LEU A 200 13.91 11.31 -15.06
CA LEU A 200 14.74 12.49 -14.82
C LEU A 200 13.94 13.53 -14.03
N PRO A 201 14.58 14.33 -13.16
CA PRO A 201 13.92 15.52 -12.62
C PRO A 201 13.48 16.45 -13.77
N TYR A 202 12.37 17.17 -13.64
CA TYR A 202 11.93 18.09 -14.70
C TYR A 202 12.93 19.25 -14.95
N GLU A 203 13.48 19.78 -13.86
CA GLU A 203 14.42 20.90 -13.81
C GLU A 203 15.29 20.83 -12.54
N ALA A 204 16.42 21.54 -12.54
CA ALA A 204 17.30 21.67 -11.40
C ALA A 204 16.64 22.48 -10.28
N ARG A 205 16.71 21.96 -9.05
CA ARG A 205 16.30 22.65 -7.83
C ARG A 205 17.31 22.40 -6.73
N GLY A 206 17.94 23.46 -6.22
CA GLY A 206 18.93 23.37 -5.15
C GLY A 206 20.17 22.59 -5.54
N VAL A 207 20.60 22.66 -6.81
CA VAL A 207 21.82 21.99 -7.28
C VAL A 207 22.98 22.98 -7.30
N ASP A 208 24.01 22.70 -6.51
CA ASP A 208 25.18 23.58 -6.38
C ASP A 208 25.83 23.89 -7.74
N GLY A 209 26.07 25.18 -8.00
CA GLY A 209 26.70 25.65 -9.24
C GLY A 209 25.78 25.63 -10.48
N VAL A 210 24.51 25.27 -10.31
CA VAL A 210 23.52 25.17 -11.38
C VAL A 210 22.36 26.11 -11.08
N LYS A 211 21.95 26.89 -12.08
CA LYS A 211 20.82 27.81 -11.91
C LYS A 211 19.52 27.01 -11.72
N ASP A 212 18.76 27.30 -10.67
CA ASP A 212 17.43 26.72 -10.48
C ASP A 212 16.52 26.97 -11.70
N GLY A 213 15.71 25.97 -12.04
CA GLY A 213 14.89 25.96 -13.25
C GLY A 213 15.66 25.59 -14.52
N THR A 214 16.95 25.23 -14.44
CA THR A 214 17.67 24.66 -15.58
C THR A 214 17.03 23.32 -15.95
N PRO A 215 16.49 23.14 -17.17
CA PRO A 215 15.80 21.92 -17.55
C PRO A 215 16.76 20.71 -17.58
N SER A 216 16.21 19.52 -17.34
CA SER A 216 16.90 18.28 -17.70
C SER A 216 17.04 18.12 -19.22
N THR A 217 17.95 17.25 -19.65
CA THR A 217 18.19 16.94 -21.06
C THR A 217 17.52 15.62 -21.42
N PHE A 218 18.26 14.52 -21.49
CA PHE A 218 17.74 13.20 -21.83
C PHE A 218 18.51 12.08 -21.14
N ALA A 219 17.83 10.95 -20.97
CA ALA A 219 18.45 9.70 -20.62
C ALA A 219 17.83 8.53 -21.41
N VAL A 220 18.69 7.65 -21.89
CA VAL A 220 18.32 6.41 -22.57
C VAL A 220 18.63 5.27 -21.61
N MET A 221 17.66 4.40 -21.37
CA MET A 221 17.78 3.25 -20.49
C MET A 221 18.13 2.01 -21.31
N ILE A 222 19.10 1.24 -20.85
CA ILE A 222 19.50 -0.06 -21.43
C ILE A 222 19.63 -1.09 -20.31
N SER A 223 19.56 -2.38 -20.66
CA SER A 223 19.71 -3.43 -19.65
C SER A 223 21.13 -3.45 -19.06
N PRO A 224 21.31 -3.93 -17.81
CA PRO A 224 22.64 -4.08 -17.22
C PRO A 224 23.59 -4.97 -18.04
N ARG A 225 23.07 -5.99 -18.74
CA ARG A 225 23.84 -6.81 -19.68
C ARG A 225 24.37 -5.96 -20.83
N ARG A 226 23.52 -5.10 -21.41
CA ARG A 226 23.90 -4.21 -22.50
C ARG A 226 24.92 -3.17 -22.05
N GLY A 227 24.76 -2.60 -20.87
CA GLY A 227 25.73 -1.70 -20.24
C GLY A 227 27.09 -2.38 -20.05
N ARG A 228 27.13 -3.56 -19.43
CA ARG A 228 28.36 -4.35 -19.26
C ARG A 228 29.02 -4.73 -20.58
N TRP A 229 28.23 -5.05 -21.60
CA TRP A 229 28.74 -5.30 -22.94
C TRP A 229 29.46 -4.05 -23.49
N LEU A 230 28.84 -2.86 -23.42
CA LEU A 230 29.45 -1.60 -23.86
C LEU A 230 30.75 -1.32 -23.09
N GLN A 231 30.74 -1.43 -21.77
CA GLN A 231 31.93 -1.19 -20.94
C GLN A 231 33.10 -2.09 -21.35
N ARG A 232 32.84 -3.39 -21.58
CA ARG A 232 33.87 -4.32 -22.06
C ARG A 232 34.40 -3.94 -23.43
N GLN A 233 33.52 -3.54 -24.35
CA GLN A 233 33.94 -3.07 -25.67
C GLN A 233 34.83 -1.84 -25.54
N MET A 234 34.46 -0.85 -24.72
CA MET A 234 35.22 0.37 -24.46
C MET A 234 36.60 0.11 -23.85
N GLN A 235 36.71 -0.89 -22.98
CA GLN A 235 37.98 -1.30 -22.38
C GLN A 235 38.89 -2.05 -23.38
N SER A 236 38.31 -2.84 -24.29
CA SER A 236 39.06 -3.68 -25.22
C SER A 236 39.43 -3.00 -26.55
N ALA A 237 38.59 -2.11 -27.05
CA ALA A 237 38.76 -1.45 -28.33
C ALA A 237 39.36 -0.06 -28.07
N GLY A 238 40.65 0.13 -28.39
CA GLY A 238 41.35 1.41 -28.23
C GLY A 238 40.92 2.52 -29.20
N GLY A 239 39.62 2.63 -29.49
CA GLY A 239 39.03 3.59 -30.44
C GLY A 239 37.83 4.34 -29.85
N PRO A 240 37.39 5.45 -30.49
CA PRO A 240 36.33 6.29 -29.96
C PRO A 240 34.97 5.60 -30.06
N PHE A 241 34.22 5.63 -28.96
CA PHE A 241 32.82 5.24 -28.94
C PHE A 241 31.98 6.47 -29.19
N ARG A 242 31.08 6.39 -30.18
CA ARG A 242 30.20 7.51 -30.54
C ARG A 242 28.77 7.02 -30.58
N VAL A 243 27.87 7.75 -29.95
CA VAL A 243 26.43 7.43 -29.94
C VAL A 243 25.63 8.50 -30.66
N LYS A 244 24.55 8.08 -31.31
CA LYS A 244 23.49 8.94 -31.83
C LYS A 244 22.24 8.74 -30.99
N VAL A 245 21.65 9.83 -30.52
CA VAL A 245 20.39 9.83 -29.78
C VAL A 245 19.41 10.75 -30.50
N HIS A 246 18.22 10.22 -30.78
CA HIS A 246 17.10 10.93 -31.39
C HIS A 246 15.86 10.70 -30.54
N ILE A 247 15.37 11.75 -29.89
CA ILE A 247 14.14 11.70 -29.08
C ILE A 247 13.22 12.81 -29.55
N GLU A 248 11.94 12.49 -29.69
CA GLU A 248 10.82 13.40 -29.87
C GLU A 248 9.85 13.17 -28.71
N SER A 249 9.74 14.15 -27.82
CA SER A 249 8.88 14.10 -26.66
C SER A 249 8.10 15.40 -26.48
N GLU A 250 7.03 15.32 -25.71
CA GLU A 250 6.15 16.44 -25.45
C GLU A 250 5.76 16.50 -23.98
N TYR A 251 5.49 17.71 -23.54
CA TYR A 251 4.81 18.00 -22.29
C TYR A 251 3.42 18.50 -22.63
N LEU A 252 2.42 18.14 -21.82
CA LEU A 252 1.09 18.70 -21.99
C LEU A 252 1.12 20.23 -21.84
N ALA A 253 0.36 20.92 -22.68
CA ALA A 253 0.29 22.39 -22.67
C ALA A 253 -0.25 22.94 -21.33
N ARG A 254 -1.03 22.14 -20.60
CA ARG A 254 -1.49 22.43 -19.24
C ARG A 254 -1.08 21.26 -18.35
N PRO A 255 -0.40 21.52 -17.22
CA PRO A 255 -0.13 20.50 -16.23
C PRO A 255 -1.45 20.02 -15.60
N GLU A 256 -1.89 18.81 -15.95
CA GLU A 256 -3.11 18.21 -15.44
C GLU A 256 -2.93 16.70 -15.23
N GLN A 257 -3.73 16.17 -14.31
CA GLN A 257 -3.91 14.74 -14.07
C GLN A 257 -5.41 14.43 -14.11
N ALA A 258 -5.77 13.16 -13.93
CA ALA A 258 -7.16 12.77 -13.78
C ALA A 258 -7.32 11.53 -12.91
N MET A 259 -8.56 11.29 -12.48
CA MET A 259 -9.02 10.01 -11.96
C MET A 259 -10.31 9.61 -12.68
N VAL A 260 -10.56 8.32 -12.85
CA VAL A 260 -11.87 7.79 -13.25
C VAL A 260 -12.64 7.46 -11.98
N GLU A 261 -13.88 7.94 -11.93
CA GLU A 261 -14.82 7.59 -10.88
C GLU A 261 -16.01 6.84 -11.45
N ALA A 262 -16.48 5.84 -10.72
CA ALA A 262 -17.74 5.16 -11.00
C ALA A 262 -18.45 4.75 -9.70
N TRP A 263 -19.72 4.34 -9.83
CA TRP A 263 -20.58 4.07 -8.69
C TRP A 263 -21.38 2.76 -8.85
N ILE A 264 -21.70 2.16 -7.72
CA ILE A 264 -22.92 1.37 -7.54
C ILE A 264 -23.67 2.10 -6.43
N HIS A 265 -24.77 2.77 -6.78
CA HIS A 265 -25.57 3.48 -5.81
C HIS A 265 -26.28 2.48 -4.89
N GLY A 266 -26.17 2.76 -3.58
CA GLY A 266 -26.87 2.03 -2.55
C GLY A 266 -28.38 2.17 -2.69
N SER A 267 -29.12 1.35 -1.97
CA SER A 267 -30.59 1.40 -1.98
C SER A 267 -31.16 2.46 -1.02
N GLU A 268 -30.40 2.92 -0.02
CA GLU A 268 -30.96 3.77 1.04
C GLU A 268 -29.98 4.68 1.81
N ILE A 269 -28.70 4.32 1.94
CA ILE A 269 -27.71 5.07 2.75
C ILE A 269 -26.65 5.69 1.82
N HIS A 270 -26.80 6.97 1.51
CA HIS A 270 -25.94 7.67 0.54
C HIS A 270 -24.90 8.61 1.18
N ASP A 271 -24.93 8.75 2.51
CA ASP A 271 -23.92 9.49 3.28
C ASP A 271 -22.83 8.58 3.87
N GLN A 272 -22.80 7.31 3.44
CA GLN A 272 -21.83 6.30 3.82
C GLN A 272 -21.34 5.55 2.57
N GLN A 273 -20.04 5.62 2.30
CA GLN A 273 -19.43 5.10 1.07
C GLN A 273 -18.35 4.06 1.40
N ILE A 274 -18.33 2.98 0.63
CA ILE A 274 -17.22 2.04 0.54
C ILE A 274 -16.42 2.41 -0.71
N VAL A 275 -15.17 2.83 -0.55
CA VAL A 275 -14.32 3.22 -1.68
C VAL A 275 -13.41 2.06 -2.05
N LEU A 276 -13.35 1.72 -3.33
CA LEU A 276 -12.36 0.80 -3.90
C LEU A 276 -11.40 1.64 -4.75
N THR A 277 -10.10 1.47 -4.54
CA THR A 277 -9.06 2.23 -5.26
C THR A 277 -8.04 1.33 -5.93
N ALA A 278 -7.47 1.83 -7.03
CA ALA A 278 -6.34 1.29 -7.76
C ALA A 278 -5.71 2.43 -8.59
N HIS A 279 -4.44 2.35 -8.93
CA HIS A 279 -3.78 3.41 -9.71
C HIS A 279 -3.60 3.06 -11.19
N ILE A 280 -4.00 4.02 -12.02
CA ILE A 280 -3.77 3.99 -13.48
C ILE A 280 -2.31 4.30 -13.77
N GLN A 281 -1.69 5.18 -12.97
CA GLN A 281 -0.35 5.67 -13.27
C GLN A 281 0.65 4.53 -13.20
N GLU A 282 1.32 4.23 -14.30
CA GLU A 282 2.41 3.25 -14.34
C GLU A 282 3.11 3.25 -15.69
N THR A 283 4.07 2.36 -15.91
CA THR A 283 4.61 2.09 -17.26
C THR A 283 3.68 1.17 -18.05
N THR A 284 4.20 0.41 -19.02
CA THR A 284 3.49 -0.73 -19.62
C THR A 284 3.26 -1.90 -18.64
N SER A 285 3.47 -1.64 -17.35
CA SER A 285 3.38 -2.54 -16.20
C SER A 285 2.04 -3.30 -16.17
N ALA A 286 2.08 -4.60 -15.90
CA ALA A 286 0.89 -5.45 -15.81
C ALA A 286 0.44 -5.63 -14.35
N ASN A 287 1.35 -6.09 -13.48
CA ASN A 287 1.02 -6.31 -12.09
C ASN A 287 0.90 -4.99 -11.33
N ASP A 288 1.92 -4.12 -11.40
CA ASP A 288 1.82 -2.74 -10.93
C ASP A 288 1.13 -1.88 -12.00
N ASP A 289 0.22 -1.01 -11.61
CA ASP A 289 -1.05 -1.54 -11.11
C ASP A 289 -2.14 -1.81 -12.15
N GLY A 290 -1.75 -2.40 -13.28
CA GLY A 290 -2.70 -2.92 -14.26
C GLY A 290 -3.66 -3.91 -13.60
N SER A 291 -3.12 -4.78 -12.75
CA SER A 291 -3.85 -5.81 -12.03
C SER A 291 -4.92 -5.25 -11.09
N GLY A 292 -4.64 -4.22 -10.28
CA GLY A 292 -5.63 -3.56 -9.42
C GLY A 292 -6.74 -2.90 -10.23
N CYS A 293 -6.35 -2.17 -11.29
CA CYS A 293 -7.30 -1.52 -12.19
C CYS A 293 -8.32 -2.49 -12.79
N VAL A 294 -7.86 -3.63 -13.30
CA VAL A 294 -8.73 -4.61 -13.97
C VAL A 294 -9.51 -5.45 -12.99
N ASN A 295 -8.97 -5.65 -11.78
CA ASN A 295 -9.69 -6.34 -10.73
C ASN A 295 -10.90 -5.53 -10.27
N MET A 296 -10.76 -4.20 -10.13
CA MET A 296 -11.89 -3.31 -9.88
C MET A 296 -12.96 -3.34 -10.98
N LEU A 297 -12.56 -3.40 -12.26
CA LEU A 297 -13.50 -3.53 -13.37
C LEU A 297 -14.32 -4.83 -13.26
N GLU A 298 -13.65 -5.94 -12.93
CA GLU A 298 -14.31 -7.25 -12.81
C GLU A 298 -15.23 -7.34 -11.58
N ILE A 299 -14.83 -6.73 -10.46
CA ILE A 299 -15.71 -6.56 -9.29
C ILE A 299 -16.95 -5.76 -9.69
N GLY A 300 -16.77 -4.58 -10.30
CA GLY A 300 -17.87 -3.71 -10.70
C GLY A 300 -18.86 -4.42 -11.64
N ARG A 301 -18.33 -5.15 -12.61
CA ARG A 301 -19.12 -5.95 -13.57
C ARG A 301 -19.92 -7.05 -12.88
N THR A 302 -19.28 -7.80 -12.00
CA THR A 302 -19.89 -8.91 -11.27
C THR A 302 -21.03 -8.40 -10.40
N LEU A 303 -20.78 -7.38 -9.58
CA LEU A 303 -21.79 -6.82 -8.69
C LEU A 303 -22.98 -6.25 -9.47
N SER A 304 -22.72 -5.47 -10.52
CA SER A 304 -23.79 -4.88 -11.37
C SER A 304 -24.67 -5.96 -11.99
N ARG A 305 -24.07 -7.05 -12.48
CA ARG A 305 -24.80 -8.18 -13.07
C ARG A 305 -25.63 -8.96 -12.03
N LEU A 306 -25.03 -9.34 -10.91
CA LEU A 306 -25.73 -10.10 -9.86
C LEU A 306 -26.89 -9.29 -9.26
N ILE A 307 -26.75 -7.98 -9.10
CA ILE A 307 -27.81 -7.07 -8.65
C ILE A 307 -28.93 -7.01 -9.69
N LYS A 308 -28.59 -6.80 -10.97
CA LYS A 308 -29.56 -6.73 -12.07
C LYS A 308 -30.37 -8.02 -12.23
N GLU A 309 -29.74 -9.17 -12.01
CA GLU A 309 -30.40 -10.50 -12.06
C GLU A 309 -31.16 -10.83 -10.78
N GLY A 310 -31.07 -10.01 -9.73
CA GLY A 310 -31.71 -10.25 -8.43
C GLY A 310 -31.11 -11.43 -7.66
N ARG A 311 -29.90 -11.87 -8.00
CA ARG A 311 -29.18 -12.93 -7.28
C ARG A 311 -28.63 -12.44 -5.94
N ILE A 312 -28.19 -11.19 -5.91
CA ILE A 312 -27.85 -10.48 -4.68
C ILE A 312 -28.71 -9.21 -4.56
N PRO A 313 -29.07 -8.76 -3.35
CA PRO A 313 -29.69 -7.47 -3.16
C PRO A 313 -28.71 -6.34 -3.52
N ARG A 314 -29.25 -5.19 -3.95
CA ARG A 314 -28.45 -3.96 -4.05
C ARG A 314 -27.96 -3.59 -2.63
N PRO A 315 -26.66 -3.25 -2.45
CA PRO A 315 -26.14 -2.81 -1.15
C PRO A 315 -26.96 -1.65 -0.60
N ARG A 316 -27.00 -1.51 0.72
CA ARG A 316 -27.69 -0.39 1.38
C ARG A 316 -26.92 0.90 1.18
N ARG A 317 -25.58 0.80 1.24
CA ARG A 317 -24.62 1.89 1.08
C ARG A 317 -24.04 1.97 -0.32
N ASP A 318 -23.54 3.14 -0.67
CA ASP A 318 -22.85 3.36 -1.94
C ASP A 318 -21.51 2.62 -1.97
N ILE A 319 -21.20 2.01 -3.11
CA ILE A 319 -19.86 1.51 -3.44
C ILE A 319 -19.30 2.42 -4.53
N ARG A 320 -18.13 3.00 -4.31
CA ARG A 320 -17.49 3.98 -5.19
C ARG A 320 -16.16 3.42 -5.68
N PHE A 321 -15.91 3.53 -6.98
CA PHE A 321 -14.71 3.02 -7.63
C PHE A 321 -13.86 4.18 -8.10
N TRP A 322 -12.62 4.23 -7.65
CA TRP A 322 -11.64 5.28 -7.95
C TRP A 322 -10.40 4.70 -8.62
N TRP A 323 -10.24 4.94 -9.92
CA TRP A 323 -8.98 4.69 -10.62
C TRP A 323 -8.20 6.00 -10.71
N VAL A 324 -7.02 6.05 -10.12
CA VAL A 324 -6.35 7.32 -9.79
C VAL A 324 -4.96 7.46 -10.41
N ASN A 325 -4.40 8.68 -10.38
CA ASN A 325 -2.95 8.88 -10.36
C ASN A 325 -2.45 8.68 -8.92
N GLU A 326 -1.59 7.69 -8.71
CA GLU A 326 -1.17 7.17 -7.40
C GLU A 326 -0.77 8.28 -6.42
N LEU A 327 -1.35 8.27 -5.22
CA LEU A 327 -1.07 9.18 -4.12
C LEU A 327 -1.16 10.69 -4.47
N SER A 328 -1.67 11.03 -5.65
CA SER A 328 -1.70 12.39 -6.18
C SER A 328 -3.14 12.85 -6.42
N SER A 329 -4.01 11.97 -6.90
CA SER A 329 -5.39 12.34 -7.22
C SER A 329 -6.26 12.50 -5.98
N GLN A 330 -6.09 11.64 -4.98
CA GLN A 330 -6.91 11.63 -3.76
C GLN A 330 -6.59 12.82 -2.86
N PRO A 331 -5.31 13.14 -2.54
CA PRO A 331 -5.02 14.34 -1.76
C PRO A 331 -5.50 15.62 -2.47
N ARG A 332 -5.42 15.66 -3.81
CA ARG A 332 -5.97 16.75 -4.62
C ARG A 332 -7.50 16.80 -4.52
N TYR A 333 -8.17 15.67 -4.65
CA TYR A 333 -9.62 15.55 -4.55
C TYR A 333 -10.11 16.01 -3.17
N PHE A 334 -9.47 15.57 -2.08
CA PHE A 334 -9.84 15.95 -0.72
C PHE A 334 -9.60 17.43 -0.44
N ARG A 335 -8.53 18.01 -1.01
CA ARG A 335 -8.29 19.47 -0.93
C ARG A 335 -9.43 20.25 -1.58
N GLU A 336 -9.92 19.81 -2.73
CA GLU A 336 -11.03 20.45 -3.46
C GLU A 336 -12.41 20.14 -2.87
N ASN A 337 -12.53 19.03 -2.14
CA ASN A 337 -13.78 18.51 -1.57
C ASN A 337 -13.59 18.08 -0.10
N PRO A 338 -13.27 19.02 0.82
CA PRO A 338 -12.87 18.69 2.19
C PRO A 338 -13.96 18.01 3.03
N GLN A 339 -15.23 18.11 2.62
CA GLN A 339 -16.35 17.42 3.25
C GLN A 339 -16.47 15.94 2.85
N GLU A 340 -15.84 15.52 1.74
CA GLU A 340 -16.07 14.18 1.18
C GLU A 340 -15.56 13.03 2.07
N PRO A 341 -14.36 13.10 2.67
CA PRO A 341 -13.86 12.04 3.56
C PRO A 341 -14.84 11.67 4.68
N ALA A 342 -15.63 12.63 5.19
CA ALA A 342 -16.60 12.38 6.26
C ALA A 342 -17.71 11.40 5.87
N LYS A 343 -17.96 11.20 4.56
CA LYS A 343 -18.94 10.24 4.03
C LYS A 343 -18.33 8.86 3.79
N MET A 344 -17.01 8.73 3.81
CA MET A 344 -16.34 7.46 3.55
C MET A 344 -16.25 6.65 4.84
N LEU A 345 -16.68 5.40 4.78
CA LEU A 345 -16.56 4.46 5.89
C LEU A 345 -15.24 3.73 5.88
N VAL A 346 -14.87 3.23 4.71
CA VAL A 346 -13.66 2.45 4.49
C VAL A 346 -13.15 2.64 3.07
N ASP A 347 -11.83 2.49 2.92
CA ASP A 347 -11.13 2.35 1.66
C ASP A 347 -10.54 0.94 1.52
N LEU A 348 -10.72 0.34 0.34
CA LEU A 348 -10.23 -0.99 -0.04
C LEU A 348 -9.35 -0.84 -1.28
N ASN A 349 -8.07 -0.61 -1.07
CA ASN A 349 -7.10 -0.45 -2.14
C ASN A 349 -6.63 -1.80 -2.70
N GLN A 350 -6.46 -1.83 -4.01
CA GLN A 350 -5.88 -2.96 -4.74
C GLN A 350 -4.70 -2.45 -5.53
N ASP A 351 -3.50 -2.89 -5.14
CA ASP A 351 -2.26 -2.57 -5.81
C ASP A 351 -1.51 -3.89 -6.01
N MET A 352 -1.15 -4.29 -7.24
CA MET A 352 -0.40 -5.53 -7.47
C MET A 352 -1.13 -6.75 -6.87
N VAL A 353 -2.32 -7.04 -7.39
CA VAL A 353 -3.22 -8.13 -6.94
C VAL A 353 -3.30 -9.28 -7.94
N GLY A 354 -2.49 -9.25 -8.99
CA GLY A 354 -2.48 -10.24 -10.05
C GLY A 354 -1.29 -11.18 -10.06
N ALA A 355 -0.31 -11.02 -9.18
CA ALA A 355 0.99 -11.66 -9.34
C ALA A 355 0.92 -13.20 -9.25
N ARG A 356 1.66 -13.86 -10.15
CA ARG A 356 1.93 -15.30 -10.07
C ARG A 356 2.86 -15.60 -8.90
N GLN A 357 2.31 -16.19 -7.84
CA GLN A 357 2.99 -16.33 -6.56
C GLN A 357 4.21 -17.26 -6.57
N SER A 358 4.22 -18.29 -7.44
CA SER A 358 5.39 -19.16 -7.59
C SER A 358 6.63 -18.46 -8.17
N TRP A 359 6.48 -17.29 -8.79
CA TRP A 359 7.59 -16.50 -9.29
C TRP A 359 8.01 -15.49 -8.22
N GLY A 360 9.29 -15.47 -7.86
CA GLY A 360 9.84 -14.57 -6.84
C GLY A 360 9.42 -14.89 -5.39
N GLY A 361 8.63 -15.95 -5.15
CA GLY A 361 8.13 -16.27 -3.81
C GLY A 361 7.12 -15.25 -3.27
N ARG A 362 6.37 -14.61 -4.18
CA ARG A 362 5.40 -13.54 -3.89
C ARG A 362 4.27 -14.04 -3.00
N VAL A 363 3.91 -13.23 -2.01
CA VAL A 363 2.77 -13.46 -1.12
C VAL A 363 1.78 -12.31 -1.29
N GLN A 364 0.48 -12.62 -1.23
CA GLN A 364 -0.54 -11.57 -1.16
C GLN A 364 -0.61 -11.02 0.27
N TYR A 365 -0.19 -9.78 0.47
CA TYR A 365 -0.37 -9.12 1.75
C TYR A 365 -1.63 -8.26 1.74
N ALA A 366 -2.25 -8.13 2.91
CA ALA A 366 -3.22 -7.07 3.21
C ALA A 366 -2.71 -6.23 4.39
N SER A 367 -2.69 -4.91 4.24
CA SER A 367 -2.18 -4.01 5.29
C SER A 367 -3.17 -3.89 6.43
N ARG A 368 -2.70 -4.00 7.68
CA ARG A 368 -3.49 -3.57 8.84
C ARG A 368 -3.57 -2.05 8.90
N LEU A 369 -4.56 -1.53 9.61
CA LEU A 369 -4.67 -0.09 9.80
C LEU A 369 -3.62 0.47 10.77
N PRO A 370 -3.25 1.77 10.62
CA PRO A 370 -2.41 2.47 11.58
C PRO A 370 -3.04 2.46 12.97
N TRP A 371 -2.26 2.35 14.05
CA TRP A 371 -2.76 2.32 15.42
C TRP A 371 -3.45 3.63 15.83
N SER A 372 -3.17 4.73 15.14
CA SER A 372 -3.90 6.00 15.30
C SER A 372 -5.31 5.98 14.69
N LEU A 373 -5.63 5.01 13.82
CA LEU A 373 -6.94 4.86 13.18
C LEU A 373 -7.47 3.41 13.26
N PRO A 374 -7.63 2.84 14.47
CA PRO A 374 -8.07 1.47 14.63
C PRO A 374 -9.53 1.29 14.17
N HIS A 375 -9.81 0.23 13.42
CA HIS A 375 -11.14 0.00 12.84
C HIS A 375 -11.48 -1.49 12.74
N ALA A 376 -12.77 -1.82 12.79
CA ALA A 376 -13.27 -3.19 12.58
C ALA A 376 -13.01 -3.76 11.17
N LEU A 377 -12.46 -2.95 10.25
CA LEU A 377 -12.08 -3.35 8.90
C LEU A 377 -11.01 -4.45 8.94
N ASP A 378 -10.02 -4.34 9.84
CA ASP A 378 -8.98 -5.34 10.01
C ASP A 378 -9.55 -6.75 10.24
N ASP A 379 -10.57 -6.86 11.09
CA ASP A 379 -11.16 -8.14 11.46
C ASP A 379 -12.01 -8.75 10.34
N VAL A 380 -12.72 -7.92 9.58
CA VAL A 380 -13.49 -8.36 8.41
C VAL A 380 -12.56 -8.80 7.30
N MET A 381 -11.56 -7.98 6.98
CA MET A 381 -10.56 -8.26 5.94
C MET A 381 -9.78 -9.53 6.25
N GLU A 382 -9.25 -9.68 7.47
CA GLU A 382 -8.50 -10.88 7.87
C GLU A 382 -9.34 -12.14 7.75
N SER A 383 -10.61 -12.07 8.18
CA SER A 383 -11.49 -13.24 8.18
C SER A 383 -11.82 -13.71 6.76
N VAL A 384 -12.13 -12.79 5.84
CA VAL A 384 -12.42 -13.12 4.45
C VAL A 384 -11.16 -13.61 3.74
N LEU A 385 -10.03 -12.90 3.91
CA LEU A 385 -8.74 -13.29 3.33
C LEU A 385 -8.31 -14.68 3.79
N ALA A 386 -8.42 -14.98 5.09
CA ALA A 386 -8.11 -16.29 5.65
C ALA A 386 -9.04 -17.38 5.11
N MET A 387 -10.34 -17.10 4.93
CA MET A 387 -11.26 -18.06 4.34
C MET A 387 -10.85 -18.44 2.91
N VAL A 388 -10.52 -17.45 2.07
CA VAL A 388 -10.10 -17.67 0.69
C VAL A 388 -8.75 -18.41 0.63
N ARG A 389 -7.77 -17.98 1.46
CA ARG A 389 -6.46 -18.62 1.60
C ARG A 389 -6.58 -20.08 2.01
N ASP A 390 -7.24 -20.35 3.13
CA ASP A 390 -7.28 -21.69 3.70
C ASP A 390 -8.13 -22.62 2.81
N GLY A 391 -9.17 -22.10 2.16
CA GLY A 391 -9.96 -22.85 1.17
C GLY A 391 -9.20 -23.25 -0.10
N ASN A 392 -8.16 -22.48 -0.44
CA ASN A 392 -7.28 -22.66 -1.59
C ASN A 392 -5.85 -23.06 -1.19
N THR A 393 -5.71 -23.72 -0.04
CA THR A 393 -4.45 -24.30 0.42
C THR A 393 -4.64 -25.80 0.68
N ALA A 394 -3.72 -26.62 0.19
CA ALA A 394 -3.76 -28.06 0.41
C ALA A 394 -3.19 -28.42 1.79
N TYR A 395 -3.90 -29.25 2.56
CA TYR A 395 -3.45 -29.73 3.87
C TYR A 395 -3.30 -31.25 3.90
N LEU A 396 -2.26 -31.77 4.55
CA LEU A 396 -2.05 -33.21 4.68
C LEU A 396 -3.20 -33.92 5.42
N THR A 397 -3.80 -33.23 6.38
CA THR A 397 -4.89 -33.75 7.23
C THR A 397 -6.21 -33.91 6.49
N THR A 398 -6.38 -33.36 5.28
CA THR A 398 -7.60 -33.59 4.47
C THR A 398 -7.61 -34.95 3.78
N ARG A 399 -6.47 -35.66 3.77
CA ARG A 399 -6.38 -37.05 3.26
C ARG A 399 -7.29 -37.95 4.11
N GLY A 400 -8.34 -38.48 3.50
CA GLY A 400 -9.35 -39.33 4.17
C GLY A 400 -10.67 -38.64 4.49
N THR A 401 -10.79 -37.33 4.19
CA THR A 401 -12.10 -36.64 4.20
C THR A 401 -12.83 -36.85 2.87
N LYS A 402 -14.13 -36.53 2.82
CA LYS A 402 -14.93 -36.49 1.57
C LYS A 402 -14.94 -35.11 0.90
N LEU A 403 -14.07 -34.20 1.34
CA LEU A 403 -13.99 -32.84 0.81
C LEU A 403 -13.23 -32.82 -0.53
N PRO A 404 -13.47 -31.82 -1.38
CA PRO A 404 -12.69 -31.64 -2.61
C PRO A 404 -11.18 -31.55 -2.35
N VAL A 405 -10.39 -32.05 -3.31
CA VAL A 405 -8.92 -32.05 -3.29
C VAL A 405 -8.39 -31.50 -4.63
N PRO A 406 -7.26 -30.76 -4.64
CA PRO A 406 -6.41 -30.41 -3.49
C PRO A 406 -6.99 -29.29 -2.61
N PHE A 407 -7.95 -28.52 -3.12
CA PHE A 407 -8.56 -27.37 -2.45
C PHE A 407 -9.99 -27.68 -2.04
N THR A 408 -10.39 -27.31 -0.83
CA THR A 408 -11.74 -27.56 -0.30
C THR A 408 -12.76 -26.57 -0.82
N ARG A 409 -12.32 -25.35 -1.19
CA ARG A 409 -13.13 -24.26 -1.74
C ARG A 409 -12.40 -23.63 -2.92
N GLU A 410 -12.21 -24.43 -3.96
CA GLU A 410 -11.44 -24.08 -5.16
C GLU A 410 -11.99 -22.80 -5.84
N ILE A 411 -11.10 -21.83 -6.06
CA ILE A 411 -11.30 -20.63 -6.88
C ILE A 411 -10.14 -20.58 -7.87
N VAL A 412 -10.46 -20.71 -9.16
CA VAL A 412 -9.50 -21.00 -10.23
C VAL A 412 -10.03 -20.50 -11.57
N ALA A 413 -9.20 -19.72 -12.25
CA ALA A 413 -9.47 -19.32 -13.61
C ALA A 413 -9.22 -20.47 -14.59
N VAL A 414 -9.77 -20.38 -15.80
CA VAL A 414 -9.59 -21.38 -16.85
C VAL A 414 -8.15 -21.35 -17.36
N ASN A 415 -7.60 -20.17 -17.64
CA ASN A 415 -6.22 -20.00 -18.11
C ASN A 415 -5.23 -19.67 -16.96
N GLY A 416 -5.71 -19.61 -15.72
CA GLY A 416 -4.88 -19.34 -14.55
C GLY A 416 -4.15 -20.57 -14.01
N SER A 417 -3.23 -20.32 -13.09
CA SER A 417 -2.50 -21.38 -12.39
C SER A 417 -3.42 -22.15 -11.44
N ARG A 418 -2.92 -23.30 -10.96
CA ARG A 418 -3.54 -24.07 -9.86
C ARG A 418 -2.68 -24.02 -8.60
N GLU A 419 -1.91 -22.94 -8.45
CA GLU A 419 -1.05 -22.69 -7.31
C GLU A 419 -1.90 -22.44 -6.03
N PRO A 420 -1.41 -22.82 -4.84
CA PRO A 420 -2.06 -22.46 -3.60
C PRO A 420 -2.11 -20.94 -3.44
N PHE A 421 -3.10 -20.43 -2.72
CA PHE A 421 -3.15 -19.00 -2.41
C PHE A 421 -2.36 -18.69 -1.14
N HIS A 422 -1.21 -18.05 -1.27
CA HIS A 422 -0.44 -17.54 -0.14
C HIS A 422 -0.89 -16.12 0.18
N ALA A 423 -1.48 -15.94 1.36
CA ALA A 423 -1.92 -14.62 1.81
C ALA A 423 -1.78 -14.39 3.31
N ALA A 424 -1.53 -13.15 3.72
CA ALA A 424 -1.43 -12.76 5.13
C ALA A 424 -1.79 -11.28 5.36
N MET A 425 -2.30 -10.97 6.55
CA MET A 425 -2.30 -9.58 7.02
C MET A 425 -0.95 -9.21 7.63
N VAL A 426 -0.46 -8.02 7.35
CA VAL A 426 0.83 -7.49 7.83
C VAL A 426 0.63 -6.16 8.59
N PRO A 427 1.60 -5.72 9.41
CA PRO A 427 1.59 -4.37 9.97
C PRO A 427 1.41 -3.30 8.90
N TYR A 428 0.90 -2.13 9.30
CA TYR A 428 0.65 -1.01 8.39
C TYR A 428 1.91 -0.62 7.59
N TYR A 429 1.74 -0.33 6.31
CA TYR A 429 2.78 0.22 5.46
C TYR A 429 2.16 1.30 4.56
N ASP A 430 2.97 2.26 4.15
CA ASP A 430 2.70 3.21 3.07
C ASP A 430 3.31 2.70 1.77
N SER A 431 3.10 3.42 0.66
CA SER A 431 3.54 3.13 -0.72
C SER A 431 2.42 2.75 -1.67
N THR A 432 1.16 3.02 -1.32
CA THR A 432 0.03 2.94 -2.25
C THR A 432 -1.18 3.73 -1.74
N ASP A 433 -2.26 3.77 -2.51
CA ASP A 433 -3.33 4.75 -2.42
C ASP A 433 -4.12 4.77 -1.10
N HIS A 434 -4.21 3.65 -0.36
CA HIS A 434 -4.85 3.65 0.96
C HIS A 434 -4.19 4.64 1.92
N HIS A 435 -2.90 4.92 1.72
CA HIS A 435 -2.14 5.89 2.49
C HIS A 435 -2.65 7.34 2.33
N ALA A 436 -3.37 7.67 1.25
CA ALA A 436 -3.98 8.99 1.10
C ALA A 436 -5.20 9.20 2.00
N PHE A 437 -5.83 8.11 2.47
CA PHE A 437 -7.07 8.11 3.25
C PHE A 437 -6.84 8.09 4.77
N THR A 438 -5.77 7.43 5.19
CA THR A 438 -5.44 7.16 6.59
C THR A 438 -4.82 8.30 7.41
N PRO A 439 -4.31 9.43 6.87
CA PRO A 439 -3.86 10.53 7.71
C PRO A 439 -5.00 11.00 8.59
N ALA A 440 -4.75 11.28 9.88
CA ALA A 440 -5.80 11.62 10.85
C ALA A 440 -6.64 12.85 10.45
N ARG A 441 -6.09 13.70 9.59
CA ARG A 441 -6.78 14.84 8.95
C ARG A 441 -7.84 14.45 7.94
N ILE A 442 -7.67 13.31 7.28
CA ILE A 442 -8.63 12.71 6.35
C ILE A 442 -9.51 11.70 7.11
N GLY A 443 -8.88 10.81 7.88
CA GLY A 443 -9.54 9.97 8.88
C GLY A 443 -10.42 8.87 8.29
N VAL A 444 -10.11 8.40 7.09
CA VAL A 444 -10.82 7.30 6.44
C VAL A 444 -10.03 6.00 6.64
N PRO A 445 -10.60 5.02 7.37
CA PRO A 445 -9.99 3.70 7.56
C PRO A 445 -9.69 3.03 6.21
N GLY A 446 -8.43 2.73 5.91
CA GLY A 446 -8.02 2.15 4.62
C GLY A 446 -7.10 0.95 4.76
N THR A 447 -7.29 -0.05 3.91
CA THR A 447 -6.39 -1.21 3.76
C THR A 447 -5.97 -1.35 2.30
N SER A 448 -4.81 -1.95 2.06
CA SER A 448 -4.36 -2.30 0.71
C SER A 448 -4.03 -3.77 0.62
N LEU A 449 -4.40 -4.40 -0.50
CA LEU A 449 -3.85 -5.67 -0.94
C LEU A 449 -2.65 -5.41 -1.84
N THR A 450 -1.49 -5.98 -1.53
CA THR A 450 -0.26 -5.89 -2.35
C THR A 450 0.57 -7.16 -2.37
N ASN A 451 1.04 -7.58 -3.55
CA ASN A 451 1.97 -8.69 -3.71
C ASN A 451 3.42 -8.26 -3.40
N TRP A 452 4.08 -8.96 -2.47
CA TRP A 452 5.48 -8.70 -2.12
C TRP A 452 6.20 -10.01 -1.69
N PRO A 453 7.53 -10.14 -1.86
CA PRO A 453 8.45 -9.25 -2.60
C PRO A 453 8.21 -9.32 -4.10
N ASP A 454 8.16 -8.16 -4.78
CA ASP A 454 8.03 -8.15 -6.23
C ASP A 454 9.34 -7.75 -6.92
N GLU A 455 9.80 -8.67 -7.74
CA GLU A 455 11.10 -8.66 -8.38
C GLU A 455 11.07 -8.05 -9.79
N PHE A 456 9.87 -7.66 -10.23
CA PHE A 456 9.56 -7.27 -11.60
C PHE A 456 9.12 -5.81 -11.70
N ILE A 457 8.59 -5.26 -10.61
CA ILE A 457 8.12 -3.89 -10.42
C ILE A 457 9.10 -2.86 -10.99
N HIS A 458 8.54 -1.83 -11.64
CA HIS A 458 9.30 -0.73 -12.25
C HIS A 458 10.39 -1.19 -13.24
N ALA A 459 10.15 -2.30 -13.96
CA ALA A 459 11.05 -2.79 -15.01
C ALA A 459 10.26 -3.44 -16.16
N THR A 460 10.92 -3.65 -17.29
CA THR A 460 10.31 -4.25 -18.49
C THR A 460 9.78 -5.66 -18.30
N SER A 461 10.17 -6.30 -17.20
CA SER A 461 9.67 -7.61 -16.88
C SER A 461 8.34 -7.57 -16.16
N ASP A 462 7.84 -6.42 -15.67
CA ASP A 462 6.46 -6.31 -15.18
C ASP A 462 5.48 -6.36 -16.35
N ASP A 463 5.28 -7.55 -16.90
CA ASP A 463 4.45 -7.81 -18.06
C ASP A 463 3.46 -8.93 -17.74
N LEU A 464 2.52 -9.17 -18.66
CA LEU A 464 1.39 -10.09 -18.52
C LEU A 464 1.78 -11.53 -18.15
N GLU A 465 3.01 -11.96 -18.44
CA GLU A 465 3.49 -13.29 -18.06
C GLU A 465 3.62 -13.47 -16.54
N ASN A 466 3.79 -12.37 -15.80
CA ASN A 466 3.84 -12.36 -14.35
C ASN A 466 2.47 -12.41 -13.70
N VAL A 467 1.40 -12.19 -14.47
CA VAL A 467 0.05 -12.10 -13.95
C VAL A 467 -0.63 -13.47 -14.06
N ASP A 468 -1.26 -13.90 -12.98
CA ASP A 468 -2.02 -15.14 -12.90
C ASP A 468 -3.50 -14.80 -12.73
N ALA A 469 -4.30 -15.16 -13.75
CA ALA A 469 -5.76 -15.01 -13.73
C ALA A 469 -6.39 -15.63 -12.47
N THR A 470 -5.87 -16.74 -11.96
CA THR A 470 -6.39 -17.33 -10.71
C THR A 470 -6.19 -16.43 -9.50
N GLN A 471 -5.08 -15.67 -9.41
CA GLN A 471 -4.87 -14.74 -8.29
C GLN A 471 -5.73 -13.49 -8.43
N LEU A 472 -5.91 -12.97 -9.65
CA LEU A 472 -6.88 -11.89 -9.92
C LEU A 472 -8.27 -12.28 -9.38
N GLU A 473 -8.76 -13.47 -9.73
CA GLU A 473 -10.08 -13.97 -9.30
C GLU A 473 -10.21 -14.08 -7.77
N ARG A 474 -9.18 -14.60 -7.10
CA ARG A 474 -9.18 -14.75 -5.64
C ARG A 474 -9.18 -13.41 -4.92
N ASN A 475 -8.36 -12.47 -5.36
CA ASN A 475 -8.31 -11.13 -4.79
C ASN A 475 -9.61 -10.36 -5.05
N ALA A 476 -10.21 -10.52 -6.24
CA ALA A 476 -11.52 -9.95 -6.56
C ALA A 476 -12.59 -10.43 -5.57
N VAL A 477 -12.63 -11.74 -5.28
CA VAL A 477 -13.58 -12.33 -4.33
C VAL A 477 -13.39 -11.76 -2.93
N VAL A 478 -12.14 -11.60 -2.47
CA VAL A 478 -11.85 -11.02 -1.16
C VAL A 478 -12.38 -9.59 -1.08
N VAL A 479 -12.03 -8.73 -2.04
CA VAL A 479 -12.40 -7.31 -2.02
C VAL A 479 -13.90 -7.13 -2.20
N ALA A 480 -14.53 -7.82 -3.16
CA ALA A 480 -15.97 -7.78 -3.37
C ALA A 480 -16.76 -8.21 -2.13
N ALA A 481 -16.29 -9.24 -1.43
CA ALA A 481 -16.95 -9.72 -0.22
C ALA A 481 -16.85 -8.72 0.94
N VAL A 482 -15.68 -8.12 1.16
CA VAL A 482 -15.51 -7.08 2.19
C VAL A 482 -16.35 -5.85 1.85
N ALA A 483 -16.35 -5.42 0.58
CA ALA A 483 -17.15 -4.30 0.11
C ALA A 483 -18.65 -4.55 0.30
N LEU A 484 -19.15 -5.72 -0.09
CA LEU A 484 -20.55 -6.09 0.10
C LEU A 484 -20.92 -6.25 1.57
N TYR A 485 -20.02 -6.73 2.42
CA TYR A 485 -20.27 -6.83 3.86
C TYR A 485 -20.55 -5.46 4.45
N PHE A 486 -19.65 -4.49 4.26
CA PHE A 486 -19.87 -3.11 4.72
C PHE A 486 -21.03 -2.45 3.98
N GLY A 487 -21.23 -2.76 2.69
CA GLY A 487 -22.36 -2.29 1.88
C GLY A 487 -23.72 -2.70 2.43
N HIS A 488 -23.84 -3.88 3.04
CA HIS A 488 -25.08 -4.41 3.59
C HIS A 488 -25.22 -4.28 5.11
N LEU A 489 -24.13 -4.06 5.84
CA LEU A 489 -24.09 -4.11 7.30
C LEU A 489 -25.20 -3.25 7.93
N GLY A 490 -26.17 -3.91 8.55
CA GLY A 490 -27.28 -3.26 9.25
C GLY A 490 -27.27 -3.52 10.74
N GLU A 491 -28.33 -3.04 11.39
CA GLU A 491 -28.53 -3.17 12.84
C GLU A 491 -28.56 -4.64 13.30
N ASP A 492 -29.00 -5.56 12.42
CA ASP A 492 -29.05 -7.00 12.70
C ASP A 492 -27.67 -7.67 12.65
N GLY A 493 -26.78 -7.20 11.77
CA GLY A 493 -25.44 -7.78 11.58
C GLY A 493 -24.39 -7.19 12.52
N ALA A 494 -24.56 -5.94 12.95
CA ALA A 494 -23.60 -5.24 13.80
C ALA A 494 -23.33 -5.92 15.18
N PRO A 495 -24.30 -6.58 15.84
CA PRO A 495 -24.06 -7.40 17.03
C PRO A 495 -23.03 -8.52 16.82
N ALA A 496 -23.10 -9.23 15.69
CA ALA A 496 -22.17 -10.31 15.38
C ALA A 496 -20.77 -9.76 15.10
N LEU A 497 -20.68 -8.61 14.41
CA LEU A 497 -19.41 -7.90 14.21
C LEU A 497 -18.77 -7.49 15.55
N ALA A 498 -19.55 -6.86 16.44
CA ALA A 498 -19.05 -6.44 17.75
C ALA A 498 -18.53 -7.62 18.58
N ALA A 499 -19.25 -8.74 18.60
CA ALA A 499 -18.81 -9.95 19.30
C ALA A 499 -17.54 -10.55 18.67
N TYR A 500 -17.44 -10.56 17.35
CA TYR A 500 -16.27 -11.07 16.63
C TYR A 500 -15.04 -10.20 16.89
N VAL A 501 -15.16 -8.89 16.70
CA VAL A 501 -14.08 -7.91 16.96
C VAL A 501 -13.63 -7.98 18.42
N ALA A 502 -14.56 -8.08 19.39
CA ALA A 502 -14.19 -8.22 20.80
C ALA A 502 -13.40 -9.51 21.09
N SER A 503 -13.74 -10.62 20.41
CA SER A 503 -13.04 -11.89 20.56
C SER A 503 -11.64 -11.84 19.93
N ARG A 504 -11.50 -11.20 18.78
CA ARG A 504 -10.21 -10.99 18.11
C ARG A 504 -9.32 -10.01 18.88
N ALA A 505 -9.91 -8.96 19.45
CA ALA A 505 -9.23 -8.03 20.36
C ALA A 505 -8.58 -8.75 21.54
N ALA A 506 -9.31 -9.65 22.21
CA ALA A 506 -8.76 -10.44 23.30
C ALA A 506 -7.56 -11.30 22.86
N SER A 507 -7.59 -11.87 21.65
CA SER A 507 -6.48 -12.63 21.10
C SER A 507 -5.25 -11.76 20.81
N ARG A 508 -5.43 -10.55 20.25
CA ARG A 508 -4.32 -9.64 19.93
C ARG A 508 -3.69 -9.06 21.19
N VAL A 509 -4.50 -8.66 22.17
CA VAL A 509 -4.01 -8.23 23.48
C VAL A 509 -3.19 -9.32 24.16
N ALA A 510 -3.66 -10.57 24.15
CA ALA A 510 -2.91 -11.68 24.71
C ALA A 510 -1.57 -11.92 23.98
N ALA A 511 -1.54 -11.74 22.66
CA ALA A 511 -0.31 -11.81 21.87
C ALA A 511 0.66 -10.68 22.26
N ASP A 512 0.19 -9.44 22.36
CA ASP A 512 1.01 -8.30 22.78
C ASP A 512 1.51 -8.42 24.23
N ALA A 513 0.70 -8.98 25.14
CA ALA A 513 1.14 -9.32 26.49
C ALA A 513 2.25 -10.37 26.48
N ALA A 514 2.15 -11.39 25.63
CA ALA A 514 3.21 -12.37 25.44
C ALA A 514 4.49 -11.74 24.85
N THR A 515 4.36 -10.82 23.88
CA THR A 515 5.47 -10.02 23.36
C THR A 515 6.13 -9.21 24.47
N GLY A 516 5.35 -8.55 25.33
CA GLY A 516 5.86 -7.81 26.49
C GLY A 516 6.63 -8.69 27.48
N VAL A 517 6.12 -9.88 27.80
CA VAL A 517 6.81 -10.86 28.66
C VAL A 517 8.10 -11.36 28.00
N ALA A 518 8.06 -11.65 26.70
CA ALA A 518 9.24 -12.09 25.96
C ALA A 518 10.33 -11.01 25.92
N HIS A 519 9.96 -9.76 25.67
CA HIS A 519 10.86 -8.62 25.69
C HIS A 519 11.55 -8.46 27.06
N LEU A 520 10.78 -8.60 28.14
CA LEU A 520 11.30 -8.59 29.50
C LEU A 520 12.23 -9.79 29.80
N ALA A 521 11.86 -10.99 29.37
CA ALA A 521 12.66 -12.20 29.61
C ALA A 521 14.01 -12.16 28.88
N GLN A 522 14.07 -11.51 27.72
CA GLN A 522 15.28 -11.35 26.92
C GLN A 522 16.16 -10.18 27.41
N ALA A 523 15.63 -9.26 28.21
CA ALA A 523 16.36 -8.10 28.70
C ALA A 523 17.47 -8.49 29.70
N ALA A 524 18.68 -7.98 29.46
CA ALA A 524 19.79 -8.07 30.39
C ALA A 524 19.42 -7.39 31.74
N PRO A 525 19.97 -7.83 32.89
CA PRO A 525 19.56 -7.32 34.20
C PRO A 525 19.48 -5.79 34.33
N PRO A 526 20.43 -4.99 33.79
CA PRO A 526 20.34 -3.52 33.85
C PRO A 526 19.20 -2.91 33.03
N ALA A 527 18.72 -3.60 31.99
CA ALA A 527 17.68 -3.14 31.07
C ALA A 527 16.27 -3.61 31.44
N ARG A 528 16.12 -4.47 32.46
CA ARG A 528 14.83 -5.09 32.81
C ARG A 528 13.76 -4.09 33.22
N GLU A 529 14.12 -3.04 33.95
CA GLU A 529 13.15 -1.99 34.35
C GLU A 529 12.61 -1.25 33.11
N ALA A 530 13.48 -0.91 32.15
CA ALA A 530 13.08 -0.26 30.91
C ALA A 530 12.22 -1.20 30.04
N ALA A 531 12.61 -2.47 29.92
CA ALA A 531 11.84 -3.48 29.20
C ALA A 531 10.45 -3.71 29.83
N TYR A 532 10.35 -3.68 31.16
CA TYR A 532 9.07 -3.74 31.87
C TYR A 532 8.20 -2.50 31.59
N ALA A 533 8.79 -1.30 31.61
CA ALA A 533 8.06 -0.08 31.28
C ALA A 533 7.53 -0.11 29.84
N ALA A 534 8.35 -0.57 28.88
CA ALA A 534 7.96 -0.75 27.48
C ALA A 534 6.85 -1.80 27.33
N ALA A 535 6.95 -2.94 28.02
CA ALA A 535 5.91 -3.97 28.03
C ALA A 535 4.59 -3.47 28.63
N ARG A 536 4.65 -2.68 29.72
CA ARG A 536 3.49 -2.07 30.36
C ARG A 536 2.80 -1.08 29.41
N ASN A 537 3.60 -0.29 28.71
CA ASN A 537 3.13 0.63 27.69
C ASN A 537 2.47 -0.11 26.53
N LEU A 538 3.12 -1.15 25.98
CA LEU A 538 2.56 -2.00 24.92
C LEU A 538 1.17 -2.53 25.30
N VAL A 539 1.04 -3.22 26.43
CA VAL A 539 -0.25 -3.75 26.90
C VAL A 539 -1.29 -2.63 26.98
N THR A 540 -0.95 -1.49 27.57
CA THR A 540 -1.86 -0.35 27.71
C THR A 540 -2.33 0.21 26.36
N GLN A 541 -1.42 0.37 25.41
CA GLN A 541 -1.74 0.90 24.08
C GLN A 541 -2.49 -0.13 23.23
N SER A 542 -2.21 -1.42 23.37
CA SER A 542 -2.99 -2.49 22.73
C SER A 542 -4.45 -2.45 23.18
N TYR A 543 -4.71 -2.33 24.49
CA TYR A 543 -6.08 -2.16 24.99
C TYR A 543 -6.77 -0.91 24.42
N ARG A 544 -6.06 0.23 24.32
CA ARG A 544 -6.60 1.46 23.71
C ARG A 544 -6.92 1.29 22.22
N LYS A 545 -6.03 0.66 21.47
CA LYS A 545 -6.20 0.35 20.04
C LYS A 545 -7.43 -0.54 19.83
N GLU A 546 -7.53 -1.64 20.56
CA GLU A 546 -8.68 -2.56 20.44
C GLU A 546 -10.00 -1.91 20.87
N ALA A 547 -9.97 -1.05 21.91
CA ALA A 547 -11.13 -0.26 22.29
C ALA A 547 -11.56 0.71 21.17
N GLY A 548 -10.61 1.32 20.46
CA GLY A 548 -10.85 2.14 19.28
C GLY A 548 -11.51 1.35 18.14
N ALA A 549 -11.00 0.15 17.84
CA ALA A 549 -11.59 -0.73 16.83
C ALA A 549 -13.05 -1.11 17.16
N LEU A 550 -13.34 -1.45 18.43
CA LEU A 550 -14.72 -1.69 18.87
C LEU A 550 -15.61 -0.44 18.78
N ALA A 551 -15.08 0.72 19.18
CA ALA A 551 -15.80 1.98 19.11
C ALA A 551 -16.18 2.37 17.67
N SER A 552 -15.35 2.00 16.68
CA SER A 552 -15.62 2.26 15.27
C SER A 552 -16.95 1.67 14.78
N ILE A 553 -17.42 0.56 15.37
CA ILE A 553 -18.68 -0.10 15.03
C ILE A 553 -19.89 0.81 15.29
N ARG A 554 -19.78 1.74 16.24
CA ARG A 554 -20.87 2.70 16.53
C ARG A 554 -21.14 3.63 15.34
N ARG A 555 -20.14 3.95 14.52
CA ARG A 555 -20.34 4.74 13.29
C ARG A 555 -21.02 3.91 12.21
N LEU A 556 -20.69 2.62 12.12
CA LEU A 556 -21.27 1.68 11.14
C LEU A 556 -22.75 1.38 11.42
N SER A 557 -23.13 1.30 12.71
CA SER A 557 -24.49 1.05 13.17
C SER A 557 -24.78 1.84 14.45
N PRO A 558 -25.26 3.09 14.36
CA PRO A 558 -25.46 3.96 15.52
C PRO A 558 -26.65 3.57 16.40
N ALA A 559 -27.57 2.74 15.89
CA ALA A 559 -28.77 2.29 16.58
C ALA A 559 -28.83 0.76 16.72
N GLY A 560 -29.92 0.26 17.30
CA GLY A 560 -30.13 -1.16 17.57
C GLY A 560 -29.36 -1.68 18.79
N ARG A 561 -29.01 -2.97 18.78
CA ARG A 561 -28.34 -3.65 19.92
C ARG A 561 -26.82 -3.47 19.95
N ALA A 562 -26.22 -3.06 18.84
CA ALA A 562 -24.77 -2.94 18.71
C ALA A 562 -24.13 -1.95 19.70
N PRO A 563 -24.66 -0.73 19.94
CA PRO A 563 -24.07 0.21 20.90
C PRO A 563 -23.95 -0.34 22.31
N SER A 564 -24.96 -1.09 22.79
CA SER A 564 -24.93 -1.76 24.10
C SER A 564 -23.86 -2.84 24.16
N LEU A 565 -23.78 -3.70 23.14
CA LEU A 565 -22.77 -4.76 23.07
C LEU A 565 -21.35 -4.22 22.97
N VAL A 566 -21.15 -3.12 22.21
CA VAL A 566 -19.88 -2.40 22.17
C VAL A 566 -19.55 -1.86 23.57
N GLY A 567 -20.52 -1.27 24.28
CA GLY A 567 -20.34 -0.82 25.67
C GLY A 567 -19.92 -1.95 26.62
N GLU A 568 -20.58 -3.10 26.54
CA GLU A 568 -20.23 -4.28 27.33
C GLU A 568 -18.84 -4.83 26.99
N ALA A 569 -18.50 -4.89 25.69
CA ALA A 569 -17.19 -5.35 25.23
C ALA A 569 -16.06 -4.41 25.71
N LEU A 570 -16.28 -3.09 25.66
CA LEU A 570 -15.35 -2.10 26.20
C LEU A 570 -15.15 -2.27 27.71
N ALA A 571 -16.22 -2.45 28.48
CA ALA A 571 -16.11 -2.71 29.92
C ALA A 571 -15.33 -4.01 30.24
N ARG A 572 -15.46 -5.05 29.40
CA ARG A 572 -14.67 -6.28 29.53
C ARG A 572 -13.20 -6.06 29.21
N LEU A 573 -12.88 -5.25 28.19
CA LEU A 573 -11.51 -4.84 27.90
C LEU A 573 -10.91 -4.08 29.08
N ASP A 574 -11.62 -3.09 29.63
CA ASP A 574 -11.14 -2.33 30.79
C ASP A 574 -10.84 -3.24 32.00
N ALA A 575 -11.72 -4.22 32.28
CA ALA A 575 -11.48 -5.21 33.33
C ALA A 575 -10.31 -6.18 33.01
N GLY A 576 -10.09 -6.48 31.73
CA GLY A 576 -8.95 -7.26 31.26
C GLY A 576 -7.62 -6.54 31.46
N HIS A 577 -7.60 -5.23 31.19
CA HIS A 577 -6.39 -4.41 31.23
C HIS A 577 -5.70 -4.48 32.60
N ALA A 578 -6.44 -4.30 33.68
CA ALA A 578 -5.90 -4.40 35.03
C ALA A 578 -5.28 -5.78 35.31
N ARG A 579 -5.95 -6.86 34.88
CA ARG A 579 -5.45 -8.24 35.09
C ARG A 579 -4.15 -8.51 34.33
N ASP A 580 -4.05 -8.04 33.09
CA ASP A 580 -2.85 -8.26 32.28
C ASP A 580 -1.66 -7.42 32.78
N LEU A 581 -1.90 -6.21 33.30
CA LEU A 581 -0.87 -5.42 33.99
C LEU A 581 -0.38 -6.12 35.27
N ASP A 582 -1.28 -6.69 36.06
CA ASP A 582 -0.92 -7.47 37.26
C ASP A 582 -0.15 -8.75 36.91
N ALA A 583 -0.53 -9.43 35.82
CA ALA A 583 0.18 -10.59 35.30
C ALA A 583 1.59 -10.20 34.84
N LEU A 584 1.75 -9.09 34.13
CA LEU A 584 3.05 -8.58 33.71
C LEU A 584 3.94 -8.18 34.90
N ALA A 585 3.37 -7.52 35.93
CA ALA A 585 4.08 -7.21 37.17
C ALA A 585 4.52 -8.48 37.92
N SER A 586 3.71 -9.54 37.85
CA SER A 586 4.05 -10.85 38.43
C SER A 586 5.16 -11.55 37.64
N ALA A 587 5.13 -11.49 36.30
CA ALA A 587 6.21 -11.97 35.45
C ALA A 587 7.52 -11.23 35.75
N TYR A 588 7.46 -9.91 35.93
CA TYR A 588 8.63 -9.12 36.35
C TYR A 588 9.23 -9.59 37.67
N ARG A 589 8.40 -9.75 38.70
CA ARG A 589 8.87 -10.26 40.01
C ARG A 589 9.53 -11.62 39.89
N ALA A 590 8.98 -12.51 39.06
CA ALA A 590 9.55 -13.83 38.82
C ALA A 590 10.91 -13.77 38.10
N ILE A 591 11.08 -12.87 37.14
CA ILE A 591 12.31 -12.74 36.32
C ILE A 591 13.41 -11.93 37.03
N ALA A 592 13.03 -10.83 37.68
CA ALA A 592 13.94 -9.88 38.31
C ALA A 592 14.17 -10.14 39.81
N GLY A 593 13.35 -10.96 40.47
CA GLY A 593 13.47 -11.26 41.91
C GLY A 593 13.07 -10.10 42.83
N ARG A 594 12.48 -9.02 42.30
CA ARG A 594 12.05 -7.83 43.04
C ARG A 594 10.83 -7.18 42.38
N ALA A 595 10.15 -6.30 43.11
CA ALA A 595 9.09 -5.47 42.53
C ALA A 595 9.67 -4.46 41.51
N PRO A 596 8.92 -4.12 40.46
CA PRO A 596 9.34 -3.09 39.51
C PRO A 596 9.34 -1.72 40.18
N ALA A 597 10.29 -0.86 39.78
CA ALA A 597 10.32 0.53 40.21
C ALA A 597 9.44 1.39 39.29
N GLU A 598 9.02 2.57 39.77
CA GLU A 598 8.45 3.56 38.85
C GLU A 598 9.56 4.13 37.95
N PRO A 599 9.42 4.06 36.61
CA PRO A 599 10.39 4.63 35.71
C PRO A 599 10.37 6.16 35.81
N SER A 600 11.54 6.75 36.01
CA SER A 600 11.71 8.20 35.90
C SER A 600 11.76 8.62 34.44
N LEU A 601 11.10 9.72 34.08
CA LEU A 601 11.13 10.26 32.73
C LEU A 601 12.51 10.83 32.40
N SER A 602 13.03 10.49 31.22
CA SER A 602 14.19 11.14 30.60
C SER A 602 13.91 12.62 30.29
N ALA A 603 14.96 13.40 30.00
CA ALA A 603 14.82 14.82 29.66
C ALA A 603 13.92 15.05 28.45
N ASP A 604 14.01 14.18 27.43
CA ASP A 604 13.17 14.26 26.24
C ASP A 604 11.71 13.89 26.54
N GLU A 605 11.47 12.87 27.37
CA GLU A 605 10.12 12.51 27.82
C GLU A 605 9.48 13.62 28.67
N GLN A 606 10.26 14.31 29.51
CA GLN A 606 9.79 15.47 30.26
C GLN A 606 9.39 16.63 29.33
N ALA A 607 10.21 16.91 28.31
CA ALA A 607 9.90 17.95 27.31
C ALA A 607 8.65 17.60 26.51
N LEU A 608 8.51 16.35 26.11
CA LEU A 608 7.33 15.82 25.42
C LEU A 608 6.07 15.89 26.31
N ALA A 609 6.17 15.62 27.60
CA ALA A 609 5.07 15.73 28.55
C ALA A 609 4.59 17.18 28.78
N ALA A 610 5.46 18.16 28.54
CA ALA A 610 5.17 19.58 28.75
C ALA A 610 4.36 20.23 27.61
N SER A 611 4.16 19.54 26.48
CA SER A 611 3.56 20.13 25.29
C SER A 611 2.49 19.24 24.66
N VAL A 612 1.45 19.88 24.10
CA VAL A 612 0.42 19.29 23.26
C VAL A 612 0.55 19.87 21.86
N TYR A 613 0.56 19.01 20.84
CA TYR A 613 0.75 19.37 19.45
C TYR A 613 -0.57 19.18 18.69
N ALA A 614 -0.94 20.13 17.84
CA ALA A 614 -2.18 20.10 17.07
C ALA A 614 -1.94 20.52 15.61
N PRO A 615 -2.51 19.82 14.61
CA PRO A 615 -2.35 20.20 13.21
C PRO A 615 -3.05 21.52 12.91
N VAL A 616 -2.54 22.29 11.94
CA VAL A 616 -3.17 23.55 11.46
C VAL A 616 -4.49 23.29 10.75
N ALA A 617 -5.54 24.02 11.13
CA ALA A 617 -6.95 23.71 10.84
C ALA A 617 -7.28 23.53 9.34
N ASP A 618 -6.68 24.34 8.46
CA ASP A 618 -6.92 24.29 7.03
C ASP A 618 -6.18 23.09 6.39
N LEU A 619 -6.93 22.21 5.70
CA LEU A 619 -6.38 20.98 5.13
C LEU A 619 -5.34 21.28 4.03
N GLY A 620 -5.60 22.27 3.17
CA GLY A 620 -4.69 22.64 2.09
C GLY A 620 -3.37 23.19 2.64
N ALA A 621 -3.44 24.13 3.57
CA ALA A 621 -2.27 24.69 4.24
C ALA A 621 -1.49 23.61 5.02
N TRP A 622 -2.19 22.68 5.68
CA TRP A 622 -1.55 21.54 6.32
C TRP A 622 -0.78 20.68 5.32
N GLN A 623 -1.40 20.28 4.20
CA GLN A 623 -0.75 19.51 3.14
C GLN A 623 0.50 20.24 2.59
N ASP A 624 0.36 21.53 2.25
CA ASP A 624 1.45 22.35 1.70
C ASP A 624 2.61 22.55 2.69
N SER A 625 2.32 22.55 4.00
CA SER A 625 3.33 22.61 5.04
C SER A 625 3.98 21.24 5.30
N MET A 626 3.23 20.14 5.21
CA MET A 626 3.77 18.79 5.37
C MET A 626 4.82 18.46 4.31
N GLU A 627 4.65 18.93 3.06
CA GLU A 627 5.65 18.79 1.98
C GLU A 627 7.01 19.43 2.32
N LYS A 628 7.05 20.37 3.27
CA LYS A 628 8.26 21.09 3.70
C LYS A 628 8.92 20.46 4.93
N VAL A 629 8.26 19.51 5.59
CA VAL A 629 8.76 18.88 6.82
C VAL A 629 9.93 17.95 6.47
N LYS A 630 11.11 18.25 7.02
CA LYS A 630 12.28 17.42 6.80
C LYS A 630 12.24 16.16 7.67
N PRO A 631 12.45 14.95 7.12
CA PRO A 631 12.48 13.72 7.89
C PRO A 631 13.62 13.68 8.91
N VAL A 632 13.38 13.13 10.11
CA VAL A 632 14.44 12.82 11.09
C VAL A 632 15.22 11.61 10.59
N ASP A 633 16.55 11.72 10.54
CA ASP A 633 17.44 10.68 10.02
C ASP A 633 17.38 9.42 10.90
N GLY A 634 17.33 8.25 10.26
CA GLY A 634 17.28 6.96 10.96
C GLY A 634 15.94 6.61 11.61
N PHE A 635 14.99 7.55 11.72
CA PHE A 635 13.65 7.27 12.26
C PHE A 635 12.71 6.74 11.17
N HIS A 636 12.11 5.58 11.41
CA HIS A 636 11.33 4.85 10.41
C HIS A 636 10.15 5.70 9.88
N PRO A 637 9.92 5.76 8.54
CA PRO A 637 8.86 6.57 7.94
C PRO A 637 7.46 6.33 8.54
N MET A 638 7.08 5.07 8.77
CA MET A 638 5.78 4.72 9.39
C MET A 638 5.63 5.19 10.82
N MET A 639 6.70 5.21 11.60
CA MET A 639 6.63 5.74 12.96
C MET A 639 6.56 7.27 12.95
N ARG A 640 7.20 7.95 11.98
CA ARG A 640 7.00 9.39 11.76
C ARG A 640 5.57 9.72 11.36
N PHE A 641 4.98 8.93 10.46
CA PHE A 641 3.57 9.07 10.08
C PHE A 641 2.64 8.97 11.30
N GLU A 642 2.86 7.96 12.14
CA GLU A 642 2.09 7.77 13.38
C GLU A 642 2.28 8.90 14.40
N VAL A 643 3.49 9.46 14.52
CA VAL A 643 3.72 10.66 15.35
C VAL A 643 2.78 11.80 14.95
N TYR A 644 2.64 12.06 13.64
CA TYR A 644 1.74 13.10 13.14
C TYR A 644 0.28 12.78 13.43
N ASN A 645 -0.15 11.52 13.26
CA ASN A 645 -1.55 11.13 13.45
C ASN A 645 -1.98 11.10 14.92
N PHE A 646 -1.09 10.70 15.83
CA PHE A 646 -1.38 10.74 17.27
C PHE A 646 -1.34 12.16 17.85
N ALA A 647 -0.64 13.10 17.20
CA ALA A 647 -0.57 14.52 17.57
C ALA A 647 -1.87 15.29 17.24
N ASP A 648 -2.97 14.90 17.86
CA ASP A 648 -4.34 15.33 17.55
C ASP A 648 -4.82 16.59 18.29
N GLY A 649 -3.92 17.28 19.00
CA GLY A 649 -4.24 18.41 19.86
C GLY A 649 -4.83 18.05 21.22
N ARG A 650 -4.96 16.75 21.53
CA ARG A 650 -5.44 16.23 22.82
C ARG A 650 -4.33 15.53 23.59
N ARG A 651 -3.50 14.73 22.91
CA ARG A 651 -2.37 14.02 23.51
C ARG A 651 -1.19 14.95 23.77
N THR A 652 -0.53 14.74 24.90
CA THR A 652 0.82 15.26 25.13
C THR A 652 1.81 14.60 24.17
N GLY A 653 2.94 15.24 23.92
CA GLY A 653 4.03 14.60 23.17
C GLY A 653 4.49 13.27 23.79
N LEU A 654 4.36 13.12 25.12
CA LEU A 654 4.74 11.88 25.81
C LEU A 654 3.76 10.75 25.45
N GLU A 655 2.46 11.04 25.43
CA GLU A 655 1.44 10.07 25.03
C GLU A 655 1.58 9.70 23.55
N VAL A 656 1.95 10.66 22.68
CA VAL A 656 2.30 10.39 21.28
C VAL A 656 3.46 9.39 21.20
N TYR A 657 4.58 9.68 21.87
CA TYR A 657 5.73 8.76 21.92
C TYR A 657 5.33 7.37 22.42
N GLN A 658 4.56 7.30 23.50
CA GLN A 658 4.11 6.04 24.08
C GLN A 658 3.26 5.22 23.09
N SER A 659 2.35 5.85 22.36
CA SER A 659 1.53 5.15 21.35
C SER A 659 2.38 4.62 20.20
N VAL A 660 3.28 5.44 19.65
CA VAL A 660 4.16 5.05 18.52
C VAL A 660 5.16 3.96 18.93
N ALA A 661 5.76 4.07 20.12
CA ALA A 661 6.71 3.08 20.62
C ALA A 661 6.03 1.72 20.90
N ALA A 662 4.75 1.72 21.32
CA ALA A 662 3.99 0.49 21.50
C ALA A 662 3.70 -0.21 20.17
N GLU A 663 3.29 0.54 19.15
CA GLU A 663 3.07 -0.02 17.81
C GLU A 663 4.36 -0.63 17.24
N ALA A 664 5.48 0.09 17.34
CA ALA A 664 6.80 -0.41 16.96
C ALA A 664 7.16 -1.72 17.68
N LEU A 665 6.89 -1.80 18.98
CA LEU A 665 7.19 -2.99 19.77
C LEU A 665 6.26 -4.17 19.44
N SER A 666 4.99 -3.91 19.13
CA SER A 666 4.02 -4.94 18.73
C SER A 666 4.41 -5.60 17.41
N ALA A 667 4.80 -4.80 16.40
CA ALA A 667 5.29 -5.32 15.13
C ALA A 667 6.70 -5.95 15.27
N GLY A 668 7.57 -5.31 16.06
CA GLY A 668 8.96 -5.69 16.28
C GLY A 668 9.94 -4.83 15.48
N ALA A 669 11.18 -4.77 15.98
CA ALA A 669 12.24 -3.89 15.43
C ALA A 669 12.62 -4.19 13.97
N TRP A 670 12.31 -5.38 13.45
CA TRP A 670 12.51 -5.69 12.03
C TRP A 670 11.55 -4.90 11.12
N TYR A 671 10.33 -4.61 11.58
CA TYR A 671 9.35 -3.86 10.79
C TYR A 671 9.58 -2.35 10.88
N TYR A 672 9.71 -1.82 12.10
CA TYR A 672 9.66 -0.36 12.31
C TYR A 672 10.89 0.22 13.03
N GLY A 673 11.90 -0.60 13.34
CA GLY A 673 13.05 -0.16 14.12
C GLY A 673 12.69 0.20 15.57
N GLU A 674 13.63 0.86 16.25
CA GLU A 674 13.43 1.38 17.60
C GLU A 674 12.89 2.81 17.55
N VAL A 675 11.92 3.13 18.41
CA VAL A 675 11.36 4.48 18.56
C VAL A 675 11.96 5.13 19.80
N LYS A 676 12.66 6.26 19.63
CA LYS A 676 13.25 7.00 20.76
C LYS A 676 12.48 8.29 21.04
N PRO A 677 12.40 8.74 22.31
CA PRO A 677 11.76 10.01 22.66
C PRO A 677 12.32 11.21 21.90
N ALA A 678 13.64 11.24 21.69
CA ALA A 678 14.32 12.31 20.97
C ALA A 678 13.82 12.42 19.51
N ASP A 679 13.69 11.30 18.81
CA ASP A 679 13.25 11.25 17.41
C ASP A 679 11.80 11.73 17.27
N VAL A 680 10.93 11.36 18.22
CA VAL A 680 9.54 11.83 18.27
C VAL A 680 9.47 13.34 18.53
N ARG A 681 10.25 13.84 19.49
CA ARG A 681 10.30 15.29 19.77
C ARG A 681 10.76 16.07 18.55
N GLU A 682 11.87 15.67 17.94
CA GLU A 682 12.42 16.35 16.77
C GLU A 682 11.43 16.33 15.60
N THR A 683 10.73 15.20 15.39
CA THR A 683 9.68 15.08 14.37
C THR A 683 8.57 16.12 14.57
N LEU A 684 8.07 16.28 15.80
CA LEU A 684 7.04 17.26 16.14
C LEU A 684 7.54 18.70 16.01
N GLU A 685 8.76 18.99 16.47
CA GLU A 685 9.38 20.32 16.39
C GLU A 685 9.58 20.76 14.94
N ARG A 686 10.05 19.87 14.06
CA ARG A 686 10.21 20.14 12.63
C ARG A 686 8.86 20.39 11.95
N ALA A 687 7.80 19.69 12.37
CA ALA A 687 6.45 19.90 11.84
C ALA A 687 5.84 21.24 12.30
N VAL A 688 6.15 21.68 13.53
CA VAL A 688 5.80 23.03 14.01
C VAL A 688 6.60 24.09 13.24
N GLN A 689 7.89 23.88 13.02
CA GLN A 689 8.74 24.82 12.28
C GLN A 689 8.27 25.00 10.83
N ALA A 690 7.78 23.93 10.19
CA ALA A 690 7.22 23.98 8.84
C ALA A 690 5.80 24.61 8.79
N GLY A 691 5.19 24.89 9.94
CA GLY A 691 3.83 25.42 10.04
C GLY A 691 2.72 24.39 9.82
N ALA A 692 3.03 23.09 9.85
CA ALA A 692 2.01 22.04 9.76
C ALA A 692 1.30 21.82 11.10
N TYR A 693 2.00 22.06 12.21
CA TYR A 693 1.49 21.87 13.57
C TYR A 693 1.69 23.12 14.42
N THR A 694 0.91 23.21 15.49
CA THR A 694 1.05 24.21 16.56
C THR A 694 1.36 23.47 17.86
N ALA A 695 2.14 24.09 18.75
CA ALA A 695 2.46 23.57 20.07
C ALA A 695 1.89 24.49 21.16
N ARG A 696 1.32 23.90 22.21
CA ARG A 696 0.89 24.62 23.41
C ARG A 696 1.39 23.90 24.66
N ALA A 697 1.73 24.66 25.70
CA ALA A 697 2.10 24.08 26.99
C ALA A 697 0.92 23.30 27.61
N THR A 698 1.21 22.20 28.29
CA THR A 698 0.24 21.52 29.15
C THR A 698 -0.17 22.45 30.29
N ARG A 699 -1.46 22.46 30.61
CA ARG A 699 -2.02 23.28 31.70
C ARG A 699 -1.89 22.59 33.04
#